data_AF-A0A2V5VU77-F1
#
_entry.id   AF-A0A2V5VU77-F1
#
_cell.length_a   1.000
_cell.length_b   1.000
_cell.length_c   1.000
_cell.angle_alpha   90.00
_cell.angle_beta   90.00
_cell.angle_gamma   90.00
#
_symmetry.space_group_name_H-M   'P 1'
#
loop_
_entity.id
_entity.type
_entity.pdbx_description
1 polymer ?
#
loop_
_entity_poly.entity_id
_entity_poly.type
_entity_poly.pdbx_seq_one_letter_code
_entity_poly.pdbx_strand_id
1 'polypeptide(L)'
;MGLTLQGEGFEGALETRGVFSLAYLSRHLPIASEFASAAECGAIHREIGEIWHRHLPALSSRRRNEAFTCSTLLEPILDRLGWRRIPQETMPNLTTRKKPDYCLFTSETDYFAAAEADASVLFRLSATVLEAKRYKHSLDQISTRETPGWFPSQQLQDYLNHAKDTSGRRFFNWAILTNGSVWRLYADRSAVGAYFAFHLVKGNQFCSLEEFRTFVTLFRASAFERHQTGSCFLDSVREQSLRFQAQLEENLRDRIFDVLEDLGTGFVDFEDNHLGEGDFPEVYDNALTFLYRLLFVLYAESRGLLPVKSHGAGANRRYLNDFSLGRLVERLRDRTLYTDDAFTGLYEELLLLFHLINGTHPRQNESLGVTRYNGGLFNPDLHRKLDSWRVGDASLANVLRQLIFAQPPTRPGQRQGQLSTGEAIDYSTLEVRQLGDIYEGLLGAHFVREGERLELRNQNGKNHRHGIFYTPDWIVQFLIRETLSPLLDEIEHSEEVQRALAARSEEGKRNNAFAMAVLGLNLVDPAMGSGHFLVRATEWLAARIMRHPTTRPMTEQVVPQGQRRVTREQILQRGKIPVPPGVSQEQAEVSYWRRRVVEACIYGVDINPMAVELAKLSLWLTCIAVDEPLNFLDHHLRHGNALLSVSPAELRRAPVLTETEHQTFEAGDHLPRTLAAVISNALAIEGEVSTEMEVVKRKERQWRQARAQLKPFLDLADVWLAGLASVPMDEFNYIQAARFLVTLNELDNETRPDARRFLDSIADALQDKKNALVPFHWRLEFPDVFYSEDGQPLANAGFD
;
A
#
# COMPACT_ATOMS: atom_id res chain seq x y z
N MET A 1 -27.41 15.47 -0.49
CA MET A 1 -26.14 14.93 -1.01
C MET A 1 -25.69 13.84 -0.04
N GLY A 2 -26.10 12.59 -0.28
CA GLY A 2 -25.72 11.45 0.56
C GLY A 2 -24.35 10.93 0.13
N LEU A 3 -23.40 10.87 1.05
CA LEU A 3 -22.09 10.28 0.81
C LEU A 3 -22.23 8.75 0.78
N THR A 4 -22.00 8.17 -0.40
CA THR A 4 -21.85 6.74 -0.64
C THR A 4 -20.41 6.32 -0.32
N LEU A 5 -20.24 5.24 0.45
CA LEU A 5 -18.98 4.49 0.50
C LEU A 5 -18.79 3.80 -0.86
N GLN A 6 -18.37 4.55 -1.88
CA GLN A 6 -18.17 4.06 -3.24
C GLN A 6 -16.68 4.03 -3.54
N GLY A 7 -16.10 2.83 -3.50
CA GLY A 7 -14.75 2.59 -3.99
C GLY A 7 -14.61 2.95 -5.44
N GLU A 8 -13.78 3.95 -5.72
CA GLU A 8 -13.33 4.42 -7.05
C GLU A 8 -14.32 4.25 -8.22
N GLY A 9 -15.60 4.49 -7.98
CA GLY A 9 -16.60 4.75 -9.01
C GLY A 9 -17.01 6.19 -8.87
N PHE A 10 -16.07 7.13 -9.03
CA PHE A 10 -16.33 8.56 -8.84
C PHE A 10 -17.58 8.95 -9.65
N GLU A 11 -18.69 9.28 -8.97
CA GLU A 11 -19.90 9.86 -9.58
C GLU A 11 -19.86 11.41 -9.57
N GLY A 12 -19.05 12.03 -8.70
CA GLY A 12 -18.81 13.49 -8.68
C GLY A 12 -17.78 14.01 -9.70
N ALA A 13 -17.63 15.33 -9.75
CA ALA A 13 -16.63 16.02 -10.58
C ALA A 13 -15.22 16.13 -9.95
N LEU A 14 -15.03 15.73 -8.70
CA LEU A 14 -13.79 15.91 -7.94
C LEU A 14 -13.13 14.56 -7.69
N GLU A 15 -11.81 14.46 -7.82
CA GLU A 15 -10.98 13.34 -7.38
C GLU A 15 -9.76 13.88 -6.61
N THR A 16 -9.42 13.28 -5.47
CA THR A 16 -8.29 13.71 -4.64
C THR A 16 -7.35 12.56 -4.34
N ARG A 17 -6.03 12.79 -4.46
CA ARG A 17 -4.97 11.88 -4.04
C ARG A 17 -3.89 12.65 -3.31
N GLY A 18 -3.94 12.69 -1.98
CA GLY A 18 -2.88 13.23 -1.11
C GLY A 18 -2.60 14.74 -1.18
N VAL A 19 -3.16 15.47 -2.14
CA VAL A 19 -3.04 16.94 -2.21
C VAL A 19 -4.07 17.63 -1.32
N PHE A 20 -5.31 17.15 -1.34
CA PHE A 20 -6.41 17.60 -0.49
C PHE A 20 -7.21 16.39 0.02
N SER A 21 -7.92 16.56 1.12
CA SER A 21 -9.00 15.68 1.59
C SER A 21 -10.31 16.05 0.90
N LEU A 22 -10.97 15.06 0.29
CA LEU A 22 -12.27 15.26 -0.36
C LEU A 22 -13.35 15.71 0.64
N ALA A 23 -13.33 15.17 1.85
CA ALA A 23 -14.23 15.57 2.93
C ALA A 23 -14.05 17.04 3.31
N TYR A 24 -12.80 17.52 3.37
CA TYR A 24 -12.50 18.93 3.58
C TYR A 24 -13.04 19.82 2.45
N LEU A 25 -12.74 19.47 1.19
CA LEU A 25 -13.19 20.23 0.02
C LEU A 25 -14.71 20.28 -0.10
N SER A 26 -15.41 19.24 0.34
CA SER A 26 -16.87 19.16 0.23
C SER A 26 -17.60 19.98 1.30
N ARG A 27 -16.95 20.27 2.44
CA ARG A 27 -17.63 20.87 3.61
C ARG A 27 -17.06 22.18 4.07
N HIS A 28 -15.74 22.30 4.10
CA HIS A 28 -15.07 23.47 4.64
C HIS A 28 -14.75 24.49 3.55
N LEU A 29 -14.35 24.01 2.36
CA LEU A 29 -14.10 24.91 1.23
C LEU A 29 -15.34 25.75 0.87
N PRO A 30 -16.59 25.22 0.82
CA PRO A 30 -17.76 26.03 0.48
C PRO A 30 -18.11 27.13 1.49
N ILE A 31 -17.57 27.04 2.71
CA ILE A 31 -17.79 28.00 3.81
C ILE A 31 -16.68 29.06 3.83
N ALA A 32 -15.56 28.83 3.13
CA ALA A 32 -14.46 29.78 3.05
C ALA A 32 -14.91 31.08 2.37
N SER A 33 -14.41 32.22 2.87
CA SER A 33 -14.71 33.54 2.31
C SER A 33 -14.33 33.69 0.84
N GLU A 34 -13.30 32.99 0.43
CA GLU A 34 -12.73 33.00 -0.92
C GLU A 34 -13.48 32.05 -1.86
N PHE A 35 -14.42 31.24 -1.36
CA PHE A 35 -15.17 30.32 -2.20
C PHE A 35 -16.02 31.07 -3.21
N ALA A 36 -15.88 30.70 -4.49
CA ALA A 36 -16.55 31.40 -5.56
C ALA A 36 -18.08 31.33 -5.41
N SER A 37 -18.73 32.48 -5.49
CA SER A 37 -20.19 32.56 -5.42
C SER A 37 -20.82 32.08 -6.74
N ALA A 38 -22.07 31.63 -6.67
CA ALA A 38 -22.81 31.24 -7.87
C ALA A 38 -22.97 32.41 -8.86
N ALA A 39 -23.02 33.66 -8.37
CA ALA A 39 -23.11 34.86 -9.20
C ALA A 39 -21.83 35.12 -10.00
N GLU A 40 -20.66 35.00 -9.36
CA GLU A 40 -19.35 35.13 -10.03
C GLU A 40 -19.14 34.04 -11.07
N CYS A 41 -19.52 32.79 -10.75
CA CYS A 41 -19.30 31.65 -11.63
C CYS A 41 -20.31 31.53 -12.76
N GLY A 42 -21.52 32.08 -12.63
CA GLY A 42 -22.63 31.82 -13.55
C GLY A 42 -22.36 32.21 -15.00
N ALA A 43 -21.72 33.38 -15.23
CA ALA A 43 -21.33 33.81 -16.57
C ALA A 43 -20.19 32.95 -17.13
N ILE A 44 -19.14 32.71 -16.33
CA ILE A 44 -17.96 31.93 -16.72
C ILE A 44 -18.34 30.49 -17.08
N HIS A 45 -19.20 29.85 -16.28
CA HIS A 45 -19.74 28.51 -16.51
C HIS A 45 -20.45 28.40 -17.87
N ARG A 46 -21.34 29.36 -18.16
CA ARG A 46 -22.11 29.39 -19.40
C ARG A 46 -21.20 29.56 -20.61
N GLU A 47 -20.30 30.54 -20.56
CA GLU A 47 -19.39 30.83 -21.68
C GLU A 47 -18.45 29.65 -21.98
N ILE A 48 -17.86 29.05 -20.96
CA ILE A 48 -16.98 27.88 -21.15
C ILE A 48 -17.79 26.68 -21.67
N GLY A 49 -19.00 26.46 -21.14
CA GLY A 49 -19.91 25.42 -21.61
C GLY A 49 -20.28 25.60 -23.09
N GLU A 50 -20.56 26.83 -23.52
CA GLU A 50 -20.86 27.18 -24.92
C GLU A 50 -19.65 26.97 -25.85
N ILE A 51 -18.46 27.41 -25.44
CA ILE A 51 -17.21 27.18 -26.19
C ILE A 51 -16.99 25.68 -26.37
N TRP A 52 -17.11 24.93 -25.28
CA TRP A 52 -16.95 23.48 -25.33
C TRP A 52 -17.97 22.83 -26.26
N HIS A 53 -19.26 23.16 -26.14
CA HIS A 53 -20.32 22.58 -26.96
C HIS A 53 -20.14 22.89 -28.46
N ARG A 54 -19.80 24.14 -28.79
CA ARG A 54 -19.54 24.60 -30.16
C ARG A 54 -18.38 23.85 -30.82
N HIS A 55 -17.31 23.61 -30.07
CA HIS A 55 -16.08 23.03 -30.61
C HIS A 55 -15.96 21.52 -30.40
N LEU A 56 -16.88 20.88 -29.68
CA LEU A 56 -16.85 19.44 -29.35
C LEU A 56 -16.64 18.52 -30.57
N PRO A 57 -17.30 18.72 -31.74
CA PRO A 57 -17.07 17.88 -32.92
C PRO A 57 -15.63 17.99 -33.44
N ALA A 58 -15.06 19.20 -33.42
CA ALA A 58 -13.69 19.46 -33.88
C ALA A 58 -12.64 18.97 -32.86
N LEU A 59 -12.88 19.18 -31.57
CA LEU A 59 -12.03 18.71 -30.47
C LEU A 59 -11.97 17.18 -30.41
N SER A 60 -13.08 16.50 -30.74
CA SER A 60 -13.15 15.03 -30.79
C SER A 60 -12.52 14.44 -32.06
N SER A 61 -12.08 15.28 -33.01
CA SER A 61 -11.49 14.83 -34.27
C SER A 61 -10.04 14.38 -34.10
N ARG A 62 -9.71 13.19 -34.62
CA ARG A 62 -8.35 12.64 -34.61
C ARG A 62 -7.34 13.45 -35.44
N ARG A 63 -7.81 14.33 -36.34
CA ARG A 63 -6.94 15.17 -37.17
C ARG A 63 -6.39 16.39 -36.42
N ARG A 64 -6.95 16.72 -35.25
CA ARG A 64 -6.52 17.87 -34.45
C ARG A 64 -5.51 17.42 -33.39
N ASN A 65 -4.49 18.25 -33.18
CA ASN A 65 -3.39 18.03 -32.25
C ASN A 65 -3.61 18.82 -30.95
N GLU A 66 -2.65 18.73 -30.04
CA GLU A 66 -2.61 19.46 -28.77
C GLU A 66 -2.79 20.98 -28.97
N ALA A 67 -2.06 21.59 -29.90
CA ALA A 67 -2.15 23.02 -30.21
C ALA A 67 -3.58 23.52 -30.54
N PHE A 68 -4.39 22.68 -31.18
CA PHE A 68 -5.81 23.00 -31.43
C PHE A 68 -6.62 22.99 -30.13
N THR A 69 -6.37 22.02 -29.24
CA THR A 69 -7.02 21.97 -27.91
C THR A 69 -6.65 23.21 -27.10
N CYS A 70 -5.38 23.60 -27.13
CA CYS A 70 -4.87 24.76 -26.43
C CYS A 70 -5.58 26.05 -26.88
N SER A 71 -5.46 26.41 -28.15
CA SER A 71 -6.00 27.67 -28.69
C SER A 71 -7.53 27.75 -28.67
N THR A 72 -8.22 26.62 -28.88
CA THR A 72 -9.70 26.62 -29.05
C THR A 72 -10.46 26.46 -27.75
N LEU A 73 -9.85 25.82 -26.73
CA LEU A 73 -10.53 25.50 -25.47
C LEU A 73 -9.76 26.03 -24.26
N LEU A 74 -8.47 25.68 -24.11
CA LEU A 74 -7.74 25.99 -22.87
C LEU A 74 -7.50 27.48 -22.70
N GLU A 75 -7.00 28.16 -23.73
CA GLU A 75 -6.71 29.58 -23.70
C GLU A 75 -7.94 30.44 -23.34
N PRO A 76 -9.12 30.25 -23.95
CA PRO A 76 -10.35 30.92 -23.52
C PRO A 76 -10.76 30.65 -22.07
N ILE A 77 -10.49 29.45 -21.54
CA ILE A 77 -10.75 29.11 -20.14
C ILE A 77 -9.79 29.88 -19.23
N LEU A 78 -8.50 29.88 -19.56
CA LEU A 78 -7.47 30.58 -18.80
C LEU A 78 -7.75 32.09 -18.72
N ASP A 79 -8.19 32.71 -19.83
CA ASP A 79 -8.58 34.13 -19.85
C ASP A 79 -9.71 34.42 -18.85
N ARG A 80 -10.74 33.56 -18.79
CA ARG A 80 -11.89 33.71 -17.88
C ARG A 80 -11.56 33.40 -16.43
N LEU A 81 -10.51 32.63 -16.20
CA LEU A 81 -9.94 32.36 -14.89
C LEU A 81 -8.95 33.46 -14.44
N GLY A 82 -8.71 34.47 -15.27
CA GLY A 82 -7.89 35.64 -14.94
C GLY A 82 -6.39 35.47 -15.18
N TRP A 83 -5.97 34.47 -15.95
CA TRP A 83 -4.55 34.20 -16.19
C TRP A 83 -3.95 35.04 -17.31
N ARG A 84 -2.72 35.51 -17.09
CA ARG A 84 -1.79 35.88 -18.18
C ARG A 84 -0.84 34.71 -18.46
N ARG A 85 -0.39 34.55 -19.70
CA ARG A 85 0.35 33.36 -20.13
C ARG A 85 1.46 33.67 -21.12
N ILE A 86 2.61 33.01 -20.98
CA ILE A 86 3.70 33.00 -21.95
C ILE A 86 3.92 31.55 -22.42
N PRO A 87 3.86 31.24 -23.73
CA PRO A 87 4.01 29.88 -24.24
C PRO A 87 5.48 29.42 -24.37
N GLN A 88 5.72 28.13 -24.18
CA GLN A 88 6.88 27.35 -24.69
C GLN A 88 8.31 27.87 -24.44
N GLU A 89 8.59 28.45 -23.27
CA GLU A 89 9.94 28.88 -22.91
C GLU A 89 10.78 27.77 -22.23
N THR A 90 12.10 27.79 -22.47
CA THR A 90 13.04 26.79 -21.91
C THR A 90 13.44 27.18 -20.49
N MET A 91 13.32 26.32 -19.48
CA MET A 91 13.94 26.56 -18.15
C MET A 91 15.45 26.82 -18.29
N PRO A 92 16.04 27.80 -17.60
CA PRO A 92 17.50 28.02 -17.65
C PRO A 92 18.22 27.02 -16.78
N ASN A 93 19.42 26.66 -17.22
CA ASN A 93 20.38 25.85 -16.46
C ASN A 93 19.84 24.49 -15.98
N LEU A 94 18.83 23.95 -16.67
CA LEU A 94 18.18 22.70 -16.30
C LEU A 94 18.29 21.68 -17.44
N THR A 95 18.83 20.51 -17.10
CA THR A 95 18.84 19.28 -17.89
C THR A 95 17.45 18.63 -17.96
N THR A 96 16.35 19.39 -17.84
CA THR A 96 14.99 18.86 -17.99
C THR A 96 14.73 18.59 -19.47
N ARG A 97 14.33 17.36 -19.83
CA ARG A 97 14.21 16.92 -21.24
C ARG A 97 13.07 17.64 -22.02
N LYS A 98 12.20 18.44 -21.39
CA LYS A 98 10.99 19.05 -21.99
C LYS A 98 10.62 20.43 -21.41
N LYS A 99 9.93 21.26 -22.20
CA LYS A 99 9.42 22.60 -21.84
C LYS A 99 7.94 22.54 -21.47
N PRO A 100 7.47 23.27 -20.43
CA PRO A 100 6.04 23.39 -20.17
C PRO A 100 5.36 24.16 -21.30
N ASP A 101 4.09 23.84 -21.57
CA ASP A 101 3.32 24.54 -22.60
C ASP A 101 3.10 26.02 -22.27
N TYR A 102 2.83 26.33 -21.00
CA TYR A 102 2.59 27.70 -20.54
C TYR A 102 3.23 27.99 -19.17
N CYS A 103 3.79 29.17 -19.05
CA CYS A 103 4.06 29.82 -17.77
C CYS A 103 2.93 30.81 -17.48
N LEU A 104 2.34 30.71 -16.29
CA LEU A 104 1.13 31.46 -15.93
C LEU A 104 1.43 32.52 -14.87
N PHE A 105 0.82 33.70 -15.03
CA PHE A 105 1.03 34.88 -14.21
C PHE A 105 -0.30 35.41 -13.69
N THR A 106 -0.28 35.92 -12.46
CA THR A 106 -1.45 36.51 -11.79
C THR A 106 -1.50 38.03 -11.92
N SER A 107 -0.37 38.68 -12.21
CA SER A 107 -0.25 40.14 -12.34
C SER A 107 0.23 40.55 -13.74
N GLU A 108 -0.24 41.70 -14.22
CA GLU A 108 0.26 42.32 -15.46
C GLU A 108 1.73 42.71 -15.34
N THR A 109 2.12 43.21 -14.17
CA THR A 109 3.49 43.69 -13.92
C THR A 109 4.51 42.58 -14.08
N ASP A 110 4.23 41.41 -13.50
CA ASP A 110 5.13 40.25 -13.60
C ASP A 110 5.11 39.67 -15.01
N TYR A 111 3.94 39.64 -15.67
CA TYR A 111 3.81 39.19 -17.05
C TYR A 111 4.67 40.03 -18.01
N PHE A 112 4.57 41.36 -17.97
CA PHE A 112 5.38 42.23 -18.83
C PHE A 112 6.87 42.16 -18.49
N ALA A 113 7.21 42.07 -17.20
CA ALA A 113 8.60 41.92 -16.77
C ALA A 113 9.20 40.58 -17.22
N ALA A 114 8.42 39.51 -17.27
CA ALA A 114 8.86 38.19 -17.70
C ALA A 114 8.96 38.03 -19.23
N ALA A 115 8.17 38.79 -20.00
CA ALA A 115 8.08 38.65 -21.45
C ALA A 115 9.39 38.89 -22.22
N GLU A 116 10.29 39.73 -21.69
CA GLU A 116 11.60 40.02 -22.28
C GLU A 116 12.78 39.47 -21.47
N ALA A 117 12.50 38.73 -20.40
CA ALA A 117 13.53 38.28 -19.48
C ALA A 117 14.12 36.92 -19.88
N ASP A 118 15.28 36.59 -19.33
CA ASP A 118 15.78 35.23 -19.40
C ASP A 118 14.83 34.27 -18.67
N ALA A 119 14.99 32.98 -18.94
CA ALA A 119 14.08 32.01 -18.39
C ALA A 119 14.06 31.95 -16.85
N SER A 120 15.11 32.42 -16.16
CA SER A 120 15.28 32.24 -14.72
C SER A 120 14.38 33.25 -14.03
N VAL A 121 14.42 34.46 -14.56
CA VAL A 121 13.50 35.53 -14.22
C VAL A 121 12.07 35.14 -14.59
N LEU A 122 11.84 34.58 -15.78
CA LEU A 122 10.50 34.14 -16.21
C LEU A 122 9.89 33.14 -15.23
N PHE A 123 10.60 32.06 -14.88
CA PHE A 123 10.06 31.07 -13.93
C PHE A 123 9.91 31.65 -12.53
N ARG A 124 10.85 32.48 -12.06
CA ARG A 124 10.77 33.14 -10.76
C ARG A 124 9.55 34.06 -10.63
N LEU A 125 9.16 34.73 -11.70
CA LEU A 125 7.99 35.62 -11.75
C LEU A 125 6.69 34.85 -12.04
N SER A 126 6.77 33.61 -12.53
CA SER A 126 5.60 32.78 -12.79
C SER A 126 4.95 32.34 -11.48
N ALA A 127 3.62 32.37 -11.43
CA ALA A 127 2.86 31.84 -10.30
C ALA A 127 2.77 30.30 -10.35
N THR A 128 2.72 29.73 -11.55
CA THR A 128 2.68 28.29 -11.80
C THR A 128 3.04 28.00 -13.26
N VAL A 129 3.25 26.72 -13.58
CA VAL A 129 3.32 26.21 -14.97
C VAL A 129 2.08 25.37 -15.30
N LEU A 130 1.76 25.29 -16.59
CA LEU A 130 0.69 24.45 -17.12
C LEU A 130 1.20 23.60 -18.28
N GLU A 131 0.90 22.30 -18.21
CA GLU A 131 1.06 21.35 -19.31
C GLU A 131 -0.31 20.96 -19.86
N ALA A 132 -0.45 21.00 -21.17
CA ALA A 132 -1.64 20.62 -21.88
C ALA A 132 -1.44 19.27 -22.58
N LYS A 133 -2.54 18.56 -22.78
CA LYS A 133 -2.61 17.39 -23.65
C LYS A 133 -3.78 17.55 -24.60
N ARG A 134 -3.75 16.83 -25.72
CA ARG A 134 -4.88 16.80 -26.67
C ARG A 134 -6.19 16.44 -25.95
N TYR A 135 -7.29 17.06 -26.37
CA TYR A 135 -8.62 16.79 -25.82
C TYR A 135 -8.93 15.29 -25.68
N LYS A 136 -9.36 14.88 -24.48
CA LYS A 136 -9.62 13.49 -24.06
C LYS A 136 -8.43 12.51 -24.16
N HIS A 137 -7.21 12.99 -24.35
CA HIS A 137 -6.03 12.15 -24.09
C HIS A 137 -5.98 11.83 -22.60
N SER A 138 -5.80 10.56 -22.23
CA SER A 138 -5.71 10.18 -20.82
C SER A 138 -4.48 10.84 -20.19
N LEU A 139 -4.67 11.47 -19.03
CA LEU A 139 -3.57 12.07 -18.26
C LEU A 139 -2.72 11.02 -17.53
N ASP A 140 -3.18 9.77 -17.55
CA ASP A 140 -2.55 8.61 -16.90
C ASP A 140 -1.89 7.65 -17.90
N GLN A 141 -1.80 8.01 -19.18
CA GLN A 141 -1.22 7.17 -20.23
C GLN A 141 0.00 7.83 -20.86
N ILE A 142 0.95 7.01 -21.28
CA ILE A 142 2.12 7.46 -22.01
C ILE A 142 1.72 7.83 -23.44
N SER A 143 2.01 9.06 -23.86
CA SER A 143 1.83 9.47 -25.25
C SER A 143 2.96 8.90 -26.11
N THR A 144 2.62 8.06 -27.09
CA THR A 144 3.59 7.51 -28.06
C THR A 144 4.13 8.53 -29.05
N ARG A 145 3.54 9.73 -29.10
CA ARG A 145 3.89 10.80 -30.06
C ARG A 145 4.45 12.03 -29.39
N GLU A 146 3.87 12.47 -28.28
CA GLU A 146 4.21 13.75 -27.64
C GLU A 146 5.28 13.55 -26.56
N THR A 147 5.14 12.54 -25.69
CA THR A 147 6.04 12.28 -24.54
C THR A 147 6.46 10.80 -24.45
N PRO A 148 7.25 10.26 -25.40
CA PRO A 148 7.57 8.84 -25.44
C PRO A 148 8.22 8.31 -24.14
N GLY A 149 7.49 7.43 -23.46
CA GLY A 149 7.91 6.70 -22.27
C GLY A 149 7.93 7.50 -20.96
N TRP A 150 7.25 8.65 -20.89
CA TRP A 150 6.98 9.37 -19.64
C TRP A 150 5.46 9.51 -19.46
N PHE A 151 4.99 9.29 -18.24
CA PHE A 151 3.64 9.71 -17.86
C PHE A 151 3.57 11.24 -17.75
N PRO A 152 2.46 11.88 -18.13
CA PRO A 152 2.31 13.33 -17.97
C PRO A 152 2.59 13.83 -16.55
N SER A 153 2.15 13.11 -15.52
CA SER A 153 2.43 13.38 -14.11
C SER A 153 3.94 13.45 -13.78
N GLN A 154 4.76 12.56 -14.35
CA GLN A 154 6.21 12.54 -14.13
C GLN A 154 6.87 13.82 -14.67
N GLN A 155 6.38 14.33 -15.80
CA GLN A 155 6.82 15.60 -16.38
C GLN A 155 6.48 16.79 -15.46
N LEU A 156 5.28 16.82 -14.89
CA LEU A 156 4.90 17.87 -13.93
C LEU A 156 5.74 17.83 -12.65
N GLN A 157 6.00 16.63 -12.13
CA GLN A 157 6.85 16.48 -10.95
C GLN A 157 8.28 16.95 -11.23
N ASP A 158 8.81 16.66 -12.43
CA ASP A 158 10.12 17.13 -12.85
C ASP A 158 10.18 18.67 -12.83
N TYR A 159 9.14 19.36 -13.30
CA TYR A 159 9.03 20.82 -13.20
C TYR A 159 9.06 21.30 -11.75
N LEU A 160 8.25 20.70 -10.85
CA LEU A 160 8.19 21.09 -9.44
C LEU A 160 9.51 20.84 -8.69
N ASN A 161 10.20 19.74 -8.99
CA ASN A 161 11.48 19.40 -8.35
C ASN A 161 12.58 20.41 -8.71
N HIS A 162 12.54 20.92 -9.93
CA HIS A 162 13.54 21.83 -10.50
C HIS A 162 13.14 23.30 -10.46
N ALA A 163 11.92 23.64 -10.05
CA ALA A 163 11.43 25.01 -9.87
C ALA A 163 12.06 25.70 -8.64
N LYS A 164 13.38 25.80 -8.61
CA LYS A 164 14.19 26.43 -7.56
C LYS A 164 15.44 27.09 -8.14
N ASP A 165 15.89 28.17 -7.51
CA ASP A 165 17.15 28.81 -7.84
C ASP A 165 18.35 28.05 -7.25
N THR A 166 19.57 28.57 -7.50
CA THR A 166 20.83 28.00 -6.99
C THR A 166 20.95 28.03 -5.47
N SER A 167 20.17 28.87 -4.78
CA SER A 167 20.08 28.92 -3.32
C SER A 167 19.04 27.94 -2.76
N GLY A 168 18.31 27.23 -3.62
CA GLY A 168 17.23 26.32 -3.24
C GLY A 168 15.89 27.00 -2.99
N ARG A 169 15.77 28.32 -3.21
CA ARG A 169 14.50 29.04 -3.09
C ARG A 169 13.61 28.71 -4.27
N ARG A 170 12.36 28.33 -3.99
CA ARG A 170 11.40 27.90 -5.02
C ARG A 170 10.79 29.05 -5.79
N PHE A 171 10.57 28.80 -7.08
CA PHE A 171 9.85 29.72 -7.97
C PHE A 171 8.33 29.62 -7.81
N PHE A 172 7.80 28.40 -7.73
CA PHE A 172 6.38 28.08 -7.51
C PHE A 172 6.24 26.73 -6.81
N ASN A 173 5.10 26.55 -6.12
CA ASN A 173 4.80 25.34 -5.35
C ASN A 173 3.73 24.47 -6.03
N TRP A 174 3.12 24.96 -7.11
CA TRP A 174 1.98 24.31 -7.76
C TRP A 174 2.23 24.21 -9.27
N ALA A 175 1.62 23.20 -9.88
CA ALA A 175 1.66 22.99 -11.33
C ALA A 175 0.34 22.39 -11.83
N ILE A 176 -0.06 22.75 -13.05
CA ILE A 176 -1.35 22.37 -13.64
C ILE A 176 -1.13 21.39 -14.80
N LEU A 177 -1.90 20.31 -14.86
CA LEU A 177 -1.97 19.41 -16.02
C LEU A 177 -3.41 19.31 -16.51
N THR A 178 -3.65 19.46 -17.80
CA THR A 178 -5.02 19.37 -18.33
C THR A 178 -5.09 18.78 -19.73
N ASN A 179 -6.16 18.04 -20.01
CA ASN A 179 -6.57 17.66 -21.36
C ASN A 179 -7.82 18.41 -21.82
N GLY A 180 -8.16 19.53 -21.16
CA GLY A 180 -9.37 20.31 -21.36
C GLY A 180 -10.62 19.74 -20.69
N SER A 181 -10.79 18.41 -20.66
CA SER A 181 -11.90 17.77 -19.95
C SER A 181 -11.64 17.52 -18.46
N VAL A 182 -10.38 17.32 -18.11
CA VAL A 182 -9.91 17.03 -16.74
C VAL A 182 -8.75 17.97 -16.46
N TRP A 183 -8.79 18.62 -15.29
CA TRP A 183 -7.77 19.54 -14.81
C TRP A 183 -7.19 19.02 -13.52
N ARG A 184 -5.87 18.89 -13.44
CA ARG A 184 -5.16 18.39 -12.27
C ARG A 184 -4.27 19.45 -11.65
N LEU A 185 -4.27 19.51 -10.32
CA LEU A 185 -3.30 20.25 -9.52
C LEU A 185 -2.27 19.28 -8.93
N TYR A 186 -1.01 19.61 -9.13
CA TYR A 186 0.13 18.99 -8.46
C TYR A 186 0.76 20.03 -7.56
N ALA A 187 1.29 19.57 -6.42
CA ALA A 187 1.90 20.45 -5.45
C ALA A 187 3.27 19.91 -5.02
N ASP A 188 4.19 20.82 -4.73
CA ASP A 188 5.48 20.51 -4.16
C ASP A 188 5.35 19.73 -2.85
N ARG A 189 6.36 18.91 -2.52
CA ARG A 189 6.41 18.09 -1.29
C ARG A 189 5.15 17.23 -1.09
N SER A 190 4.47 16.88 -2.16
CA SER A 190 3.41 15.88 -2.12
C SER A 190 4.00 14.48 -2.32
N ALA A 191 3.30 13.47 -1.84
CA ALA A 191 3.65 12.08 -2.14
C ALA A 191 3.73 11.86 -3.66
N VAL A 192 4.51 10.86 -4.08
CA VAL A 192 4.63 10.51 -5.50
C VAL A 192 3.25 10.13 -6.06
N GLY A 193 2.85 10.74 -7.18
CA GLY A 193 1.55 10.50 -7.80
C GLY A 193 0.38 11.20 -7.11
N ALA A 194 0.64 12.04 -6.10
CA ALA A 194 -0.39 12.86 -5.47
C ALA A 194 -0.84 13.98 -6.42
N TYR A 195 -2.16 14.09 -6.60
CA TYR A 195 -2.80 15.16 -7.35
C TYR A 195 -4.21 15.42 -6.84
N PHE A 196 -4.76 16.57 -7.19
CA PHE A 196 -6.20 16.82 -7.19
C PHE A 196 -6.67 16.89 -8.64
N ALA A 197 -7.81 16.30 -8.98
CA ALA A 197 -8.40 16.37 -10.31
C ALA A 197 -9.83 16.90 -10.26
N PHE A 198 -10.16 17.75 -11.24
CA PHE A 198 -11.50 18.23 -11.51
C PHE A 198 -11.93 17.80 -12.92
N HIS A 199 -13.07 17.13 -13.03
CA HIS A 199 -13.69 16.73 -14.29
C HIS A 199 -14.67 17.80 -14.75
N LEU A 200 -14.21 18.71 -15.62
CA LEU A 200 -15.08 19.68 -16.29
C LEU A 200 -16.13 19.00 -17.17
N VAL A 201 -15.75 17.87 -17.79
CA VAL A 201 -16.62 17.11 -18.70
C VAL A 201 -16.59 15.64 -18.34
N LYS A 202 -17.76 15.04 -18.14
CA LYS A 202 -17.93 13.62 -17.80
C LYS A 202 -19.04 13.01 -18.64
N GLY A 203 -18.79 11.87 -19.29
CA GLY A 203 -19.79 11.20 -20.12
C GLY A 203 -20.39 12.08 -21.24
N ASN A 204 -19.60 13.02 -21.79
CA ASN A 204 -20.08 14.09 -22.70
C ASN A 204 -21.11 15.05 -22.09
N GLN A 205 -21.10 15.25 -20.78
CA GLN A 205 -21.87 16.28 -20.09
C GLN A 205 -20.91 17.24 -19.41
N PHE A 206 -21.18 18.53 -19.52
CA PHE A 206 -20.45 19.57 -18.80
C PHE A 206 -20.90 19.60 -17.34
N CYS A 207 -19.98 19.83 -16.41
CA CYS A 207 -20.28 19.83 -14.97
C CYS A 207 -21.38 20.84 -14.59
N SER A 208 -22.04 20.60 -13.46
CA SER A 208 -23.07 21.52 -12.93
C SER A 208 -22.45 22.82 -12.42
N LEU A 209 -23.26 23.89 -12.31
CA LEU A 209 -22.78 25.17 -11.77
C LEU A 209 -22.24 25.01 -10.34
N GLU A 210 -22.88 24.17 -9.52
CA GLU A 210 -22.45 23.98 -8.13
C GLU A 210 -21.07 23.31 -8.04
N GLU A 211 -20.82 22.28 -8.85
CA GLU A 211 -19.49 21.67 -8.94
C GLU A 211 -18.45 22.65 -9.52
N PHE A 212 -18.85 23.45 -10.51
CA PHE A 212 -17.97 24.40 -11.19
C PHE A 212 -17.45 25.52 -10.27
N ARG A 213 -18.16 25.84 -9.18
CA ARG A 213 -17.67 26.80 -8.17
C ARG A 213 -16.36 26.34 -7.53
N THR A 214 -16.22 25.04 -7.27
CA THR A 214 -14.97 24.46 -6.78
C THR A 214 -13.86 24.58 -7.82
N PHE A 215 -14.15 24.36 -9.09
CA PHE A 215 -13.18 24.54 -10.18
C PHE A 215 -12.67 25.98 -10.23
N VAL A 216 -13.57 26.97 -10.27
CA VAL A 216 -13.17 28.40 -10.30
C VAL A 216 -12.39 28.77 -9.06
N THR A 217 -12.82 28.31 -7.87
CA THR A 217 -12.13 28.63 -6.61
C THR A 217 -10.68 28.16 -6.60
N LEU A 218 -10.40 26.97 -7.14
CA LEU A 218 -9.07 26.35 -7.07
C LEU A 218 -8.16 26.63 -8.29
N PHE A 219 -8.73 26.94 -9.47
CA PHE A 219 -7.96 27.12 -10.70
C PHE A 219 -7.87 28.58 -11.20
N ARG A 220 -8.57 29.54 -10.56
CA ARG A 220 -8.44 30.96 -10.92
C ARG A 220 -7.09 31.55 -10.51
N ALA A 221 -6.63 32.57 -11.23
CA ALA A 221 -5.34 33.21 -10.98
C ALA A 221 -5.17 33.69 -9.53
N SER A 222 -6.22 34.27 -8.92
CA SER A 222 -6.15 34.75 -7.53
C SER A 222 -5.96 33.65 -6.48
N ALA A 223 -6.23 32.38 -6.81
CA ALA A 223 -5.92 31.26 -5.90
C ALA A 223 -4.40 31.01 -5.75
N PHE A 224 -3.62 31.45 -6.75
CA PHE A 224 -2.16 31.29 -6.81
C PHE A 224 -1.41 32.58 -6.45
N GLU A 225 -2.12 33.67 -6.20
CA GLU A 225 -1.52 34.94 -5.82
C GLU A 225 -0.82 34.80 -4.46
N ARG A 226 0.46 35.19 -4.43
CA ARG A 226 1.29 35.06 -3.23
C ARG A 226 1.05 36.26 -2.30
N HIS A 227 0.76 35.97 -1.04
CA HIS A 227 0.75 36.98 0.01
C HIS A 227 2.18 37.40 0.38
N GLN A 228 2.32 38.42 1.24
CA GLN A 228 3.63 38.92 1.70
C GLN A 228 4.48 37.84 2.40
N THR A 229 3.82 36.82 2.97
CA THR A 229 4.43 35.63 3.59
C THR A 229 5.01 34.65 2.57
N GLY A 230 4.70 34.81 1.28
CA GLY A 230 5.10 33.92 0.19
C GLY A 230 4.14 32.76 -0.08
N SER A 231 3.14 32.52 0.78
CA SER A 231 2.10 31.49 0.61
C SER A 231 0.92 32.02 -0.21
N CYS A 232 0.18 31.14 -0.88
CA CYS A 232 -1.08 31.45 -1.56
C CYS A 232 -2.28 30.75 -0.91
N PHE A 233 -3.49 31.05 -1.39
CA PHE A 233 -4.74 30.44 -0.91
C PHE A 233 -4.71 28.90 -0.98
N LEU A 234 -4.15 28.33 -2.06
CA LEU A 234 -4.02 26.87 -2.21
C LEU A 234 -3.15 26.24 -1.13
N ASP A 235 -2.08 26.93 -0.68
CA ASP A 235 -1.24 26.44 0.42
C ASP A 235 -2.04 26.34 1.72
N SER A 236 -2.85 27.36 2.02
CA SER A 236 -3.72 27.37 3.21
C SER A 236 -4.81 26.31 3.16
N VAL A 237 -5.47 26.14 2.00
CA VAL A 237 -6.45 25.06 1.79
C VAL A 237 -5.79 23.70 1.99
N ARG A 238 -4.61 23.49 1.42
CA ARG A 238 -3.86 22.24 1.59
C ARG A 238 -3.51 21.98 3.05
N GLU A 239 -2.95 22.95 3.75
CA GLU A 239 -2.56 22.81 5.15
C GLU A 239 -3.76 22.48 6.05
N GLN A 240 -4.87 23.21 5.89
CA GLN A 240 -6.11 22.95 6.65
C GLN A 240 -6.71 21.58 6.32
N SER A 241 -6.65 21.20 5.04
CA SER A 241 -7.15 19.91 4.56
C SER A 241 -6.36 18.73 5.13
N LEU A 242 -5.03 18.83 5.17
CA LEU A 242 -4.16 17.81 5.77
C LEU A 242 -4.33 17.75 7.30
N ARG A 243 -4.49 18.89 7.98
CA ARG A 243 -4.81 18.92 9.42
C ARG A 243 -6.15 18.26 9.73
N PHE A 244 -7.18 18.56 8.92
CA PHE A 244 -8.49 17.94 9.07
C PHE A 244 -8.42 16.43 8.91
N GLN A 245 -7.67 15.95 7.92
CA GLN A 245 -7.43 14.53 7.72
C GLN A 245 -6.71 13.89 8.93
N ALA A 246 -5.64 14.52 9.42
CA ALA A 246 -4.91 14.05 10.60
C ALA A 246 -5.79 13.95 11.86
N GLN A 247 -6.71 14.89 12.06
CA GLN A 247 -7.66 14.84 13.19
C GLN A 247 -8.66 13.70 13.05
N LEU A 248 -9.17 13.44 11.84
CA LEU A 248 -10.07 12.32 11.57
C LEU A 248 -9.38 10.97 11.85
N GLU A 249 -8.11 10.87 11.45
CA GLU A 249 -7.25 9.71 11.70
C GLU A 249 -7.04 9.45 13.19
N GLU A 250 -6.69 10.48 13.96
CA GLU A 250 -6.53 10.39 15.42
C GLU A 250 -7.83 9.94 16.10
N ASN A 251 -8.97 10.54 15.72
CA ASN A 251 -10.27 10.16 16.24
C ASN A 251 -10.65 8.71 15.88
N LEU A 252 -10.27 8.23 14.70
CA LEU A 252 -10.48 6.83 14.32
C LEU A 252 -9.65 5.89 15.20
N ARG A 253 -8.37 6.21 15.43
CA ARG A 253 -7.49 5.40 16.28
C ARG A 253 -8.07 5.24 17.69
N ASP A 254 -8.47 6.33 18.31
CA ASP A 254 -8.98 6.30 19.69
C ASP A 254 -10.26 5.45 19.81
N ARG A 255 -11.12 5.48 18.78
CA ARG A 255 -12.34 4.66 18.71
C ARG A 255 -12.06 3.16 18.56
N ILE A 256 -10.96 2.77 17.95
CA ILE A 256 -10.71 1.35 17.67
C ILE A 256 -10.48 0.55 18.96
N PHE A 257 -9.94 1.19 20.00
CA PHE A 257 -9.87 0.59 21.34
C PHE A 257 -11.27 0.29 21.88
N ASP A 258 -12.20 1.26 21.81
CA ASP A 258 -13.59 1.08 22.25
C ASP A 258 -14.28 -0.03 21.42
N VAL A 259 -14.05 -0.06 20.10
CA VAL A 259 -14.60 -1.10 19.22
C VAL A 259 -14.12 -2.50 19.60
N LEU A 260 -12.83 -2.65 19.94
CA LEU A 260 -12.29 -3.94 20.33
C LEU A 260 -12.86 -4.40 21.69
N GLU A 261 -13.00 -3.49 22.65
CA GLU A 261 -13.66 -3.73 23.95
C GLU A 261 -15.13 -4.15 23.77
N ASP A 262 -15.88 -3.43 22.95
CA ASP A 262 -17.29 -3.73 22.63
C ASP A 262 -17.42 -5.09 21.92
N LEU A 263 -16.51 -5.39 21.00
CA LEU A 263 -16.53 -6.66 20.27
C LEU A 263 -16.19 -7.84 21.18
N GLY A 264 -15.18 -7.71 22.04
CA GLY A 264 -14.84 -8.71 23.05
C GLY A 264 -15.99 -8.94 24.03
N THR A 265 -16.63 -7.86 24.49
CA THR A 265 -17.83 -7.91 25.33
C THR A 265 -18.96 -8.65 24.63
N GLY A 266 -19.23 -8.32 23.36
CA GLY A 266 -20.26 -8.98 22.56
C GLY A 266 -20.02 -10.47 22.33
N PHE A 267 -18.77 -10.93 22.26
CA PHE A 267 -18.46 -12.37 22.23
C PHE A 267 -18.76 -13.04 23.57
N VAL A 268 -18.33 -12.44 24.69
CA VAL A 268 -18.51 -13.04 26.03
C VAL A 268 -19.97 -13.05 26.46
N ASP A 269 -20.71 -11.98 26.16
CA ASP A 269 -22.10 -11.83 26.62
C ASP A 269 -23.10 -12.61 25.74
N PHE A 270 -22.69 -13.12 24.58
CA PHE A 270 -23.54 -13.99 23.77
C PHE A 270 -23.59 -15.40 24.37
N GLU A 271 -24.71 -15.73 25.02
CA GLU A 271 -24.87 -16.91 25.88
C GLU A 271 -24.47 -18.25 25.22
N ASP A 272 -24.78 -18.43 23.93
CA ASP A 272 -24.50 -19.66 23.17
C ASP A 272 -23.00 -19.90 22.93
N ASN A 273 -22.13 -18.90 23.14
CA ASN A 273 -20.67 -19.10 23.04
C ASN A 273 -20.09 -19.81 24.27
N HIS A 274 -20.77 -19.76 25.42
CA HIS A 274 -20.35 -20.38 26.68
C HIS A 274 -18.94 -19.98 27.17
N LEU A 275 -18.63 -18.68 27.16
CA LEU A 275 -17.30 -18.14 27.48
C LEU A 275 -17.20 -17.61 28.91
N GLY A 276 -16.04 -17.81 29.54
CA GLY A 276 -15.71 -17.25 30.85
C GLY A 276 -14.37 -16.51 30.87
N GLU A 277 -13.93 -16.07 32.05
CA GLU A 277 -12.67 -15.31 32.21
C GLU A 277 -11.43 -16.09 31.74
N GLY A 278 -11.46 -17.43 31.81
CA GLY A 278 -10.38 -18.29 31.30
C GLY A 278 -10.21 -18.22 29.79
N ASP A 279 -11.24 -17.82 29.05
CA ASP A 279 -11.25 -17.74 27.59
C ASP A 279 -10.83 -16.35 27.08
N PHE A 280 -10.66 -15.35 27.96
CA PHE A 280 -10.36 -13.97 27.57
C PHE A 280 -9.15 -13.81 26.66
N PRO A 281 -8.04 -14.56 26.81
CA PRO A 281 -6.93 -14.51 25.84
C PRO A 281 -7.38 -14.92 24.43
N GLU A 282 -8.18 -15.97 24.30
CA GLU A 282 -8.69 -16.45 23.01
C GLU A 282 -9.78 -15.53 22.45
N VAL A 283 -10.62 -14.93 23.31
CA VAL A 283 -11.58 -13.88 22.93
C VAL A 283 -10.85 -12.66 22.40
N TYR A 284 -9.76 -12.25 23.04
CA TYR A 284 -8.92 -11.16 22.59
C TYR A 284 -8.38 -11.41 21.18
N ASP A 285 -7.74 -12.55 20.95
CA ASP A 285 -7.19 -12.90 19.63
C ASP A 285 -8.28 -12.94 18.55
N ASN A 286 -9.45 -13.49 18.85
CA ASN A 286 -10.58 -13.56 17.91
C ASN A 286 -11.19 -12.19 17.62
N ALA A 287 -11.46 -11.38 18.64
CA ALA A 287 -11.98 -10.03 18.48
C ALA A 287 -11.00 -9.18 17.66
N LEU A 288 -9.71 -9.33 17.92
CA LEU A 288 -8.64 -8.67 17.19
C LEU A 288 -8.65 -9.07 15.71
N THR A 289 -8.62 -10.36 15.39
CA THR A 289 -8.72 -10.85 14.00
C THR A 289 -10.00 -10.36 13.30
N PHE A 290 -11.15 -10.39 13.97
CA PHE A 290 -12.42 -9.99 13.37
C PHE A 290 -12.46 -8.49 13.06
N LEU A 291 -12.02 -7.64 14.00
CA LEU A 291 -11.85 -6.20 13.78
C LEU A 291 -10.94 -5.94 12.57
N TYR A 292 -9.86 -6.69 12.45
CA TYR A 292 -8.89 -6.52 11.36
C TYR A 292 -9.46 -6.89 9.99
N ARG A 293 -10.28 -7.94 9.93
CA ARG A 293 -11.03 -8.26 8.72
C ARG A 293 -11.99 -7.13 8.34
N LEU A 294 -12.68 -6.52 9.30
CA LEU A 294 -13.57 -5.38 9.05
C LEU A 294 -12.80 -4.16 8.51
N LEU A 295 -11.70 -3.78 9.17
CA LEU A 295 -10.86 -2.67 8.76
C LEU A 295 -10.29 -2.89 7.36
N PHE A 296 -9.82 -4.11 7.06
CA PHE A 296 -9.34 -4.46 5.72
C PHE A 296 -10.44 -4.28 4.67
N VAL A 297 -11.66 -4.77 4.94
CA VAL A 297 -12.77 -4.64 3.99
C VAL A 297 -13.15 -3.17 3.79
N LEU A 298 -13.30 -2.39 4.85
CA LEU A 298 -13.60 -0.95 4.75
C LEU A 298 -12.54 -0.21 3.91
N TYR A 299 -11.26 -0.53 4.16
CA TYR A 299 -10.15 0.00 3.39
C TYR A 299 -10.19 -0.45 1.91
N ALA A 300 -10.35 -1.75 1.66
CA ALA A 300 -10.37 -2.32 0.32
C ALA A 300 -11.57 -1.81 -0.50
N GLU A 301 -12.75 -1.70 0.11
CA GLU A 301 -13.92 -1.12 -0.53
C GLU A 301 -13.73 0.36 -0.81
N SER A 302 -13.26 1.18 0.13
CA SER A 302 -13.08 2.63 -0.09
C SER A 302 -12.06 2.97 -1.20
N ARG A 303 -11.03 2.14 -1.40
CA ARG A 303 -10.04 2.27 -2.47
C ARG A 303 -10.46 1.63 -3.80
N GLY A 304 -11.66 1.05 -3.87
CA GLY A 304 -12.16 0.37 -5.08
C GLY A 304 -11.39 -0.90 -5.46
N LEU A 305 -10.78 -1.55 -4.46
CA LEU A 305 -10.02 -2.80 -4.59
C LEU A 305 -10.95 -4.02 -4.59
N LEU A 306 -12.13 -3.87 -3.99
CA LEU A 306 -13.23 -4.81 -4.11
C LEU A 306 -14.27 -4.30 -5.12
N PRO A 307 -15.12 -5.17 -5.69
CA PRO A 307 -16.00 -4.84 -6.83
C PRO A 307 -17.20 -3.93 -6.50
N VAL A 308 -16.98 -2.81 -5.83
CA VAL A 308 -18.00 -1.88 -5.33
C VAL A 308 -18.44 -0.82 -6.34
N LYS A 309 -17.84 -0.79 -7.54
CA LYS A 309 -18.21 0.20 -8.57
C LYS A 309 -19.58 -0.15 -9.18
N SER A 310 -20.35 0.88 -9.52
CA SER A 310 -21.63 0.71 -10.20
C SER A 310 -21.47 0.30 -11.68
N HIS A 311 -20.41 0.78 -12.34
CA HIS A 311 -20.12 0.56 -13.76
C HIS A 311 -18.60 0.58 -14.03
N GLY A 312 -18.15 -0.06 -15.12
CA GLY A 312 -16.73 -0.08 -15.53
C GLY A 312 -15.92 -1.25 -14.97
N ALA A 313 -14.59 -1.19 -15.11
CA ALA A 313 -13.69 -2.18 -14.51
C ALA A 313 -13.76 -2.12 -12.98
N GLY A 314 -13.89 -3.27 -12.31
CA GLY A 314 -14.13 -3.34 -10.86
C GLY A 314 -15.60 -3.14 -10.44
N ALA A 315 -16.55 -3.23 -11.38
CA ALA A 315 -17.98 -3.16 -11.06
C ALA A 315 -18.62 -4.55 -10.97
N ASN A 316 -19.28 -4.85 -9.85
CA ASN A 316 -20.12 -6.04 -9.74
C ASN A 316 -21.35 -5.78 -8.87
N ARG A 317 -22.53 -5.70 -9.50
CA ARG A 317 -23.80 -5.44 -8.80
C ARG A 317 -24.14 -6.48 -7.73
N ARG A 318 -23.77 -7.75 -7.93
CA ARG A 318 -24.03 -8.80 -6.95
C ARG A 318 -23.13 -8.62 -5.74
N TYR A 319 -21.84 -8.34 -5.95
CA TYR A 319 -20.95 -8.01 -4.84
C TYR A 319 -21.49 -6.81 -4.03
N LEU A 320 -21.82 -5.71 -4.73
CA LEU A 320 -22.29 -4.49 -4.10
C LEU A 320 -23.57 -4.71 -3.27
N ASN A 321 -24.51 -5.51 -3.77
CA ASN A 321 -25.80 -5.72 -3.12
C ASN A 321 -25.79 -6.82 -2.07
N ASP A 322 -24.96 -7.87 -2.25
CA ASP A 322 -25.02 -9.09 -1.45
C ASP A 322 -23.83 -9.23 -0.50
N PHE A 323 -22.71 -8.52 -0.74
CA PHE A 323 -21.45 -8.70 0.01
C PHE A 323 -20.85 -7.40 0.57
N SER A 324 -21.02 -6.25 -0.08
CA SER A 324 -20.38 -5.01 0.36
C SER A 324 -20.83 -4.50 1.73
N LEU A 325 -19.90 -3.93 2.51
CA LEU A 325 -20.21 -3.19 3.75
C LEU A 325 -20.95 -1.89 3.46
N GLY A 326 -20.71 -1.28 2.29
CA GLY A 326 -21.45 -0.12 1.81
C GLY A 326 -22.98 -0.32 1.81
N ARG A 327 -23.48 -1.56 1.62
CA ARG A 327 -24.92 -1.87 1.68
C ARG A 327 -25.49 -1.72 3.08
N LEU A 328 -24.67 -1.88 4.12
CA LEU A 328 -25.10 -1.83 5.51
C LEU A 328 -25.30 -0.39 5.99
N VAL A 329 -24.75 0.61 5.29
CA VAL A 329 -24.80 2.03 5.71
C VAL A 329 -26.23 2.47 5.99
N GLU A 330 -27.16 2.35 5.04
CA GLU A 330 -28.55 2.80 5.25
C GLU A 330 -29.28 1.97 6.31
N ARG A 331 -29.02 0.66 6.37
CA ARG A 331 -29.57 -0.24 7.41
C ARG A 331 -29.09 0.16 8.81
N LEU A 332 -27.83 0.55 8.95
CA LEU A 332 -27.23 0.94 10.22
C LEU A 332 -27.59 2.37 10.65
N ARG A 333 -27.97 3.25 9.71
CA ARG A 333 -28.53 4.57 10.01
C ARG A 333 -29.89 4.47 10.68
N ASP A 334 -30.71 3.52 10.27
CA ASP A 334 -31.99 3.24 10.91
C ASP A 334 -31.77 2.56 12.27
N ARG A 335 -32.00 3.32 13.34
CA ARG A 335 -31.85 2.83 14.72
C ARG A 335 -32.97 1.92 15.18
N THR A 336 -34.04 1.76 14.38
CA THR A 336 -35.10 0.80 14.68
C THR A 336 -34.71 -0.63 14.31
N LEU A 337 -33.65 -0.79 13.50
CA LEU A 337 -33.06 -2.07 13.14
C LEU A 337 -31.94 -2.48 14.12
N TYR A 338 -31.80 -3.79 14.35
CA TYR A 338 -30.81 -4.42 15.24
C TYR A 338 -30.90 -3.91 16.68
N THR A 339 -32.06 -4.11 17.30
CA THR A 339 -32.36 -3.65 18.66
C THR A 339 -32.22 -4.74 19.73
N ASP A 340 -31.96 -5.98 19.30
CA ASP A 340 -31.84 -7.16 20.16
C ASP A 340 -30.66 -8.04 19.66
N ASP A 341 -29.99 -8.71 20.60
CA ASP A 341 -28.88 -9.65 20.38
C ASP A 341 -29.33 -11.11 20.22
N ALA A 342 -30.65 -11.39 20.28
CA ALA A 342 -31.21 -12.71 20.01
C ALA A 342 -30.97 -13.25 18.58
N PHE A 343 -30.50 -12.40 17.65
CA PHE A 343 -30.22 -12.74 16.26
C PHE A 343 -28.75 -12.47 15.92
N THR A 344 -28.22 -13.19 14.92
CA THR A 344 -26.82 -13.11 14.48
C THR A 344 -26.70 -12.89 12.97
N GLY A 345 -27.73 -12.32 12.33
CA GLY A 345 -27.79 -12.19 10.88
C GLY A 345 -26.68 -11.31 10.31
N LEU A 346 -26.30 -10.23 10.99
CA LEU A 346 -25.16 -9.40 10.60
C LEU A 346 -23.85 -10.17 10.65
N TYR A 347 -23.64 -10.99 11.69
CA TYR A 347 -22.42 -11.78 11.84
C TYR A 347 -22.30 -12.82 10.71
N GLU A 348 -23.40 -13.49 10.37
CA GLU A 348 -23.46 -14.45 9.26
C GLU A 348 -23.19 -13.80 7.89
N GLU A 349 -23.76 -12.61 7.65
CA GLU A 349 -23.48 -11.83 6.44
C GLU A 349 -21.98 -11.49 6.31
N LEU A 350 -21.30 -11.17 7.42
CA LEU A 350 -19.87 -10.89 7.45
C LEU A 350 -19.01 -12.15 7.24
N LEU A 351 -19.37 -13.28 7.84
CA LEU A 351 -18.66 -14.55 7.60
C LEU A 351 -18.68 -14.94 6.11
N LEU A 352 -19.83 -14.77 5.44
CA LEU A 352 -19.95 -15.03 4.00
C LEU A 352 -19.01 -14.13 3.19
N LEU A 353 -18.90 -12.85 3.56
CA LEU A 353 -17.95 -11.92 2.95
C LEU A 353 -16.50 -12.35 3.21
N PHE A 354 -16.16 -12.78 4.43
CA PHE A 354 -14.82 -13.21 4.78
C PHE A 354 -14.40 -14.46 4.02
N HIS A 355 -15.28 -15.45 3.87
CA HIS A 355 -15.01 -16.62 3.02
C HIS A 355 -14.90 -16.29 1.54
N LEU A 356 -15.70 -15.32 1.06
CA LEU A 356 -15.57 -14.82 -0.31
C LEU A 356 -14.18 -14.19 -0.50
N ILE A 357 -13.74 -13.32 0.40
CA ILE A 357 -12.42 -12.68 0.32
C ILE A 357 -11.30 -13.72 0.43
N ASN A 358 -11.37 -14.66 1.37
CA ASN A 358 -10.42 -15.79 1.49
C ASN A 358 -10.30 -16.59 0.18
N GLY A 359 -11.37 -16.66 -0.60
CA GLY A 359 -11.37 -17.44 -1.83
C GLY A 359 -11.73 -18.90 -1.64
N THR A 360 -12.49 -19.22 -0.58
CA THR A 360 -12.98 -20.57 -0.28
C THR A 360 -13.71 -21.20 -1.48
N HIS A 361 -14.37 -20.39 -2.31
CA HIS A 361 -15.09 -20.83 -3.50
C HIS A 361 -14.59 -20.11 -4.77
N PRO A 362 -13.53 -20.63 -5.45
CA PRO A 362 -12.89 -19.97 -6.59
C PRO A 362 -13.82 -19.54 -7.73
N ARG A 363 -14.84 -20.35 -8.05
CA ARG A 363 -15.83 -20.02 -9.09
C ARG A 363 -16.70 -18.82 -8.71
N GLN A 364 -17.03 -18.69 -7.43
CA GLN A 364 -17.80 -17.58 -6.92
C GLN A 364 -16.98 -16.28 -6.98
N ASN A 365 -15.71 -16.33 -6.55
CA ASN A 365 -14.77 -15.23 -6.68
C ASN A 365 -14.65 -14.71 -8.10
N GLU A 366 -14.43 -15.61 -9.06
CA GLU A 366 -14.35 -15.26 -10.48
C GLU A 366 -15.65 -14.60 -10.97
N SER A 367 -16.81 -15.16 -10.61
CA SER A 367 -18.11 -14.59 -10.99
C SER A 367 -18.40 -13.21 -10.38
N LEU A 368 -17.83 -12.94 -9.20
CA LEU A 368 -18.00 -11.69 -8.47
C LEU A 368 -16.88 -10.67 -8.75
N GLY A 369 -15.80 -11.08 -9.43
CA GLY A 369 -14.62 -10.25 -9.66
C GLY A 369 -13.80 -9.97 -8.39
N VAL A 370 -13.90 -10.82 -7.36
CA VAL A 370 -13.19 -10.65 -6.10
C VAL A 370 -11.87 -11.39 -6.13
N THR A 371 -10.76 -10.66 -6.02
CA THR A 371 -9.43 -11.24 -5.84
C THR A 371 -9.38 -12.06 -4.55
N ARG A 372 -8.83 -13.28 -4.63
CA ARG A 372 -8.72 -14.17 -3.48
C ARG A 372 -7.54 -13.77 -2.61
N TYR A 373 -7.80 -13.65 -1.31
CA TYR A 373 -6.82 -13.43 -0.26
C TYR A 373 -6.20 -14.77 0.13
N ASN A 374 -4.94 -15.01 -0.23
CA ASN A 374 -4.24 -16.26 0.08
C ASN A 374 -3.50 -16.22 1.44
N GLY A 375 -3.77 -15.26 2.31
CA GLY A 375 -3.07 -15.05 3.58
C GLY A 375 -3.71 -15.71 4.80
N GLY A 376 -3.07 -15.59 5.97
CA GLY A 376 -3.54 -16.17 7.23
C GLY A 376 -4.77 -15.48 7.82
N LEU A 377 -4.83 -14.14 7.74
CA LEU A 377 -5.91 -13.35 8.36
C LEU A 377 -7.34 -13.82 8.03
N PHE A 378 -7.64 -14.17 6.77
CA PHE A 378 -8.96 -14.65 6.33
C PHE A 378 -9.05 -16.19 6.27
N ASN A 379 -7.98 -16.90 6.64
CA ASN A 379 -7.95 -18.35 6.60
C ASN A 379 -8.86 -18.94 7.71
N PRO A 380 -9.91 -19.69 7.35
CA PRO A 380 -10.81 -20.28 8.34
C PRO A 380 -10.15 -21.37 9.17
N ASP A 381 -9.13 -22.07 8.65
CA ASP A 381 -8.45 -23.14 9.37
C ASP A 381 -7.57 -22.62 10.52
N LEU A 382 -7.03 -21.40 10.37
CA LEU A 382 -6.23 -20.72 11.40
C LEU A 382 -7.11 -20.02 12.46
N HIS A 383 -8.31 -19.58 12.07
CA HIS A 383 -9.20 -18.78 12.91
C HIS A 383 -10.56 -19.47 13.13
N ARG A 384 -10.53 -20.77 13.45
CA ARG A 384 -11.72 -21.64 13.54
C ARG A 384 -12.79 -21.12 14.50
N LYS A 385 -12.37 -20.40 15.55
CA LYS A 385 -13.28 -19.88 16.57
C LYS A 385 -14.20 -18.79 16.04
N LEU A 386 -13.80 -18.06 15.00
CA LEU A 386 -14.69 -17.10 14.34
C LEU A 386 -15.89 -17.77 13.65
N ASP A 387 -15.73 -19.01 13.19
CA ASP A 387 -16.81 -19.78 12.58
C ASP A 387 -17.71 -20.44 13.65
N SER A 388 -17.19 -20.68 14.86
CA SER A 388 -17.97 -21.27 15.97
C SER A 388 -18.65 -20.24 16.88
N TRP A 389 -18.03 -19.10 17.13
CA TRP A 389 -18.56 -18.06 18.02
C TRP A 389 -19.36 -17.01 17.25
N ARG A 390 -20.28 -16.33 17.93
CA ARG A 390 -21.13 -15.27 17.38
C ARG A 390 -21.14 -14.03 18.25
N VAL A 391 -21.53 -12.92 17.64
CA VAL A 391 -21.90 -11.69 18.33
C VAL A 391 -23.32 -11.36 17.91
N GLY A 392 -24.16 -10.97 18.87
CA GLY A 392 -25.53 -10.56 18.61
C GLY A 392 -25.63 -9.32 17.71
N ASP A 393 -26.74 -9.19 17.00
CA ASP A 393 -26.96 -8.15 15.99
C ASP A 393 -26.93 -6.74 16.56
N ALA A 394 -27.45 -6.49 17.76
CA ALA A 394 -27.45 -5.15 18.36
C ALA A 394 -26.02 -4.70 18.73
N SER A 395 -25.27 -5.59 19.37
CA SER A 395 -23.86 -5.41 19.73
C SER A 395 -22.99 -5.20 18.50
N LEU A 396 -23.12 -6.07 17.48
CA LEU A 396 -22.37 -5.96 16.23
C LEU A 396 -22.77 -4.71 15.42
N ALA A 397 -24.05 -4.33 15.40
CA ALA A 397 -24.48 -3.10 14.76
C ALA A 397 -23.87 -1.86 15.43
N ASN A 398 -23.69 -1.87 16.77
CA ASN A 398 -23.00 -0.79 17.47
C ASN A 398 -21.52 -0.71 17.05
N VAL A 399 -20.82 -1.84 16.99
CA VAL A 399 -19.44 -1.94 16.48
C VAL A 399 -19.33 -1.37 15.06
N LEU A 400 -20.20 -1.82 14.15
CA LEU A 400 -20.18 -1.35 12.75
C LEU A 400 -20.51 0.14 12.65
N ARG A 401 -21.43 0.69 13.46
CA ARG A 401 -21.73 2.12 13.47
C ARG A 401 -20.52 2.96 13.88
N GLN A 402 -19.71 2.48 14.82
CA GLN A 402 -18.50 3.18 15.27
C GLN A 402 -17.40 3.20 14.21
N LEU A 403 -17.26 2.13 13.43
CA LEU A 403 -16.31 2.05 12.32
C LEU A 403 -16.80 2.80 11.08
N ILE A 404 -18.09 2.76 10.79
CA ILE A 404 -18.63 3.34 9.56
C ILE A 404 -18.90 4.83 9.70
N PHE A 405 -19.39 5.30 10.85
CA PHE A 405 -19.85 6.69 11.00
C PHE A 405 -18.89 7.57 11.79
N ALA A 406 -18.66 8.80 11.30
CA ALA A 406 -17.84 9.78 11.98
C ALA A 406 -18.60 10.44 13.14
N GLN A 407 -17.85 10.89 14.15
CA GLN A 407 -18.37 11.74 15.21
C GLN A 407 -17.94 13.18 14.95
N PRO A 408 -18.83 14.17 15.11
CA PRO A 408 -18.43 15.57 15.09
C PRO A 408 -17.51 15.86 16.29
N PRO A 409 -16.51 16.74 16.14
CA PRO A 409 -15.60 17.08 17.23
C PRO A 409 -16.37 17.66 18.41
N THR A 410 -16.06 17.17 19.61
CA THR A 410 -16.67 17.60 20.87
C THR A 410 -16.35 19.07 21.11
N ARG A 411 -17.36 19.91 21.36
CA ARG A 411 -17.12 21.23 21.94
C ARG A 411 -16.69 21.05 23.40
N PRO A 412 -15.69 21.80 23.90
CA PRO A 412 -15.27 21.69 25.29
C PRO A 412 -16.46 21.93 26.22
N GLY A 413 -16.81 20.94 27.07
CA GLY A 413 -17.86 21.05 28.08
C GLY A 413 -19.18 20.29 27.82
N GLN A 414 -19.36 19.60 26.69
CA GLN A 414 -20.52 18.69 26.49
C GLN A 414 -20.14 17.22 26.76
N ARG A 415 -21.02 16.47 27.46
CA ARG A 415 -20.91 15.00 27.57
C ARG A 415 -21.05 14.38 26.18
N GLN A 416 -20.19 13.41 25.87
CA GLN A 416 -20.20 12.61 24.64
C GLN A 416 -21.64 12.17 24.31
N GLY A 417 -22.15 12.63 23.18
CA GLY A 417 -23.51 12.36 22.72
C GLY A 417 -23.49 11.72 21.35
N GLN A 418 -24.13 10.55 21.27
CA GLN A 418 -24.78 9.93 20.10
C GLN A 418 -24.05 10.07 18.74
N LEU A 419 -23.46 8.95 18.26
CA LEU A 419 -22.89 8.81 16.91
C LEU A 419 -23.74 9.53 15.85
N SER A 420 -23.15 10.50 15.14
CA SER A 420 -23.78 11.17 14.01
C SER A 420 -23.81 10.22 12.83
N THR A 421 -24.95 9.54 12.65
CA THR A 421 -25.15 8.61 11.51
C THR A 421 -25.29 9.34 10.16
N GLY A 422 -25.22 10.68 10.15
CA GLY A 422 -25.24 11.49 8.94
C GLY A 422 -23.92 11.48 8.15
N GLU A 423 -22.84 10.97 8.73
CA GLU A 423 -21.50 11.04 8.14
C GLU A 423 -20.76 9.71 8.19
N ALA A 424 -20.28 9.20 7.04
CA ALA A 424 -19.43 8.02 6.98
C ALA A 424 -17.93 8.40 6.96
N ILE A 425 -17.08 7.55 7.56
CA ILE A 425 -15.62 7.67 7.52
C ILE A 425 -15.11 7.27 6.13
N ASP A 426 -14.26 8.10 5.55
CA ASP A 426 -13.60 7.81 4.28
C ASP A 426 -12.25 7.12 4.54
N TYR A 427 -12.24 5.79 4.42
CA TYR A 427 -11.03 4.98 4.59
C TYR A 427 -10.03 5.13 3.42
N SER A 428 -10.42 5.75 2.30
CA SER A 428 -9.54 5.94 1.14
C SER A 428 -8.45 6.97 1.38
N THR A 429 -8.61 7.83 2.38
CA THR A 429 -7.59 8.82 2.75
C THR A 429 -6.58 8.25 3.75
N LEU A 430 -6.94 7.18 4.47
CA LEU A 430 -6.04 6.57 5.44
C LEU A 430 -4.81 6.00 4.73
N GLU A 431 -3.64 6.28 5.30
CA GLU A 431 -2.40 5.64 4.89
C GLU A 431 -2.33 4.24 5.49
N VAL A 432 -1.74 3.30 4.74
CA VAL A 432 -1.52 1.92 5.21
C VAL A 432 -0.80 1.88 6.57
N ARG A 433 0.15 2.79 6.76
CA ARG A 433 0.86 3.03 8.02
C ARG A 433 -0.07 3.25 9.21
N GLN A 434 -1.11 4.06 9.06
CA GLN A 434 -2.00 4.38 10.19
C GLN A 434 -2.80 3.16 10.62
N LEU A 435 -3.15 2.30 9.65
CA LEU A 435 -3.68 0.98 9.97
C LEU A 435 -2.66 0.25 10.84
N GLY A 436 -1.41 0.16 10.38
CA GLY A 436 -0.25 -0.35 11.13
C GLY A 436 -0.15 0.15 12.57
N ASP A 437 -0.20 1.47 12.77
CA ASP A 437 -0.11 2.12 14.08
C ASP A 437 -1.28 1.74 14.99
N ILE A 438 -2.49 1.67 14.44
CA ILE A 438 -3.68 1.20 15.16
C ILE A 438 -3.44 -0.22 15.65
N TYR A 439 -2.90 -1.10 14.80
CA TYR A 439 -2.63 -2.48 15.15
C TYR A 439 -1.59 -2.61 16.26
N GLU A 440 -0.43 -1.99 16.08
CA GLU A 440 0.64 -2.01 17.09
C GLU A 440 0.16 -1.47 18.42
N GLY A 441 -0.73 -0.47 18.37
CA GLY A 441 -1.36 0.10 19.53
C GLY A 441 -2.24 -0.86 20.33
N LEU A 442 -2.72 -1.94 19.72
CA LEU A 442 -3.52 -2.95 20.41
C LEU A 442 -2.63 -4.07 20.96
N LEU A 443 -1.42 -4.28 20.41
CA LEU A 443 -0.57 -5.41 20.77
C LEU A 443 -0.11 -5.36 22.23
N GLY A 444 -0.08 -6.54 22.88
CA GLY A 444 0.33 -6.67 24.28
C GLY A 444 -0.73 -6.23 25.29
N ALA A 445 -1.95 -5.93 24.83
CA ALA A 445 -3.13 -5.81 25.67
C ALA A 445 -3.74 -7.19 26.00
N HIS A 446 -4.56 -7.24 27.04
CA HIS A 446 -5.46 -8.34 27.35
C HIS A 446 -6.76 -7.80 27.92
N PHE A 447 -7.83 -8.59 27.81
CA PHE A 447 -9.13 -8.23 28.37
C PHE A 447 -9.20 -8.51 29.88
N VAL A 448 -9.88 -7.60 30.57
CA VAL A 448 -10.32 -7.76 31.96
C VAL A 448 -11.78 -7.33 32.05
N ARG A 449 -12.60 -8.07 32.80
CA ARG A 449 -14.01 -7.70 33.04
C ARG A 449 -14.07 -6.57 34.06
N GLU A 450 -14.67 -5.45 33.68
CA GLU A 450 -15.02 -4.36 34.58
C GLU A 450 -16.51 -4.03 34.47
N GLY A 451 -17.29 -4.51 35.44
CA GLY A 451 -18.74 -4.40 35.43
C GLY A 451 -19.37 -5.20 34.29
N GLU A 452 -20.15 -4.53 33.44
CA GLU A 452 -20.86 -5.15 32.32
C GLU A 452 -20.05 -5.17 31.02
N ARG A 453 -18.78 -4.77 31.03
CA ARG A 453 -17.95 -4.71 29.81
C ARG A 453 -16.54 -5.23 30.03
N LEU A 454 -15.85 -5.57 28.94
CA LEU A 454 -14.42 -5.82 28.94
C LEU A 454 -13.66 -4.51 28.72
N GLU A 455 -12.51 -4.37 29.36
CA GLU A 455 -11.57 -3.26 29.13
C GLU A 455 -10.17 -3.79 28.78
N LEU A 456 -9.42 -3.05 27.97
CA LEU A 456 -8.06 -3.39 27.58
C LEU A 456 -7.05 -2.94 28.65
N ARG A 457 -6.27 -3.90 29.16
CA ARG A 457 -5.20 -3.66 30.14
C ARG A 457 -3.84 -4.08 29.59
N ASN A 458 -2.80 -3.33 29.93
CA ASN A 458 -1.43 -3.74 29.64
C ASN A 458 -0.89 -4.71 30.70
N GLN A 459 0.30 -5.26 30.48
CA GLN A 459 0.95 -6.20 31.42
C GLN A 459 1.14 -5.66 32.85
N ASN A 460 1.12 -4.33 33.03
CA ASN A 460 1.23 -3.66 34.33
C ASN A 460 -0.14 -3.32 34.96
N GLY A 461 -1.25 -3.81 34.39
CA GLY A 461 -2.62 -3.56 34.86
C GLY A 461 -3.14 -2.13 34.63
N LYS A 462 -2.39 -1.29 33.90
CA LYS A 462 -2.80 0.07 33.53
C LYS A 462 -3.62 0.03 32.26
N ASN A 463 -4.43 1.07 32.06
CA ASN A 463 -5.17 1.26 30.81
C ASN A 463 -4.19 1.29 29.62
N HIS A 464 -4.39 0.40 28.65
CA HIS A 464 -3.48 0.20 27.51
C HIS A 464 -3.49 1.40 26.54
N ARG A 465 -4.51 2.27 26.62
CA ARG A 465 -4.66 3.46 25.75
C ARG A 465 -3.49 4.45 25.81
N HIS A 466 -2.70 4.45 26.88
CA HIS A 466 -1.58 5.39 27.07
C HIS A 466 -0.25 4.65 27.20
N GLY A 467 0.56 4.62 26.13
CA GLY A 467 1.92 4.05 26.21
C GLY A 467 2.59 3.58 24.91
N ILE A 468 1.93 3.75 23.76
CA ILE A 468 2.45 3.28 22.46
C ILE A 468 3.37 4.37 21.89
N PHE A 469 4.69 4.12 21.91
CA PHE A 469 5.68 5.01 21.33
C PHE A 469 5.85 4.70 19.86
N TYR A 470 5.25 5.52 19.02
CA TYR A 470 5.33 5.42 17.56
C TYR A 470 6.60 6.10 17.02
N THR A 471 7.19 5.57 15.95
CA THR A 471 8.29 6.23 15.21
C THR A 471 7.68 7.22 14.21
N PRO A 472 7.75 8.55 14.42
CA PRO A 472 7.16 9.53 13.52
C PRO A 472 7.49 9.27 12.04
N ASP A 473 6.51 9.41 11.14
CA ASP A 473 6.71 9.04 9.72
C ASP A 473 7.86 9.81 9.05
N TRP A 474 8.08 11.06 9.45
CA TRP A 474 9.22 11.84 8.97
C TRP A 474 10.57 11.25 9.40
N ILE A 475 10.65 10.57 10.55
CA ILE A 475 11.85 9.83 10.98
C ILE A 475 12.05 8.61 10.08
N VAL A 476 10.99 7.83 9.85
CA VAL A 476 11.05 6.65 8.96
C VAL A 476 11.48 7.06 7.55
N GLN A 477 10.85 8.08 6.96
CA GLN A 477 11.24 8.60 5.65
C GLN A 477 12.68 9.10 5.61
N PHE A 478 13.14 9.75 6.69
CA PHE A 478 14.52 10.19 6.82
C PHE A 478 15.47 8.99 6.83
N LEU A 479 15.24 8.01 7.71
CA LEU A 479 16.09 6.81 7.82
C LEU A 479 16.15 6.04 6.50
N ILE A 480 14.99 5.77 5.87
CA ILE A 480 14.94 5.11 4.56
C ILE A 480 15.75 5.87 3.52
N ARG A 481 15.61 7.19 3.46
CA ARG A 481 16.34 8.01 2.49
C ARG A 481 17.85 7.96 2.74
N GLU A 482 18.29 8.18 3.98
CA GLU A 482 19.72 8.23 4.30
C GLU A 482 20.38 6.85 4.17
N THR A 483 19.67 5.76 4.49
CA THR A 483 20.17 4.38 4.34
C THR A 483 20.25 3.96 2.87
N LEU A 484 19.20 4.21 2.07
CA LEU A 484 19.14 3.68 0.71
C LEU A 484 19.77 4.58 -0.35
N SER A 485 19.94 5.89 -0.10
CA SER A 485 20.53 6.79 -1.10
C SER A 485 21.96 6.41 -1.49
N PRO A 486 22.88 6.07 -0.55
CA PRO A 486 24.22 5.60 -0.90
C PRO A 486 24.21 4.35 -1.79
N LEU A 487 23.36 3.36 -1.48
CA LEU A 487 23.22 2.14 -2.27
C LEU A 487 22.72 2.43 -3.69
N LEU A 488 21.73 3.32 -3.82
CA LEU A 488 21.25 3.74 -5.14
C LEU A 488 22.31 4.52 -5.92
N ASP A 489 23.14 5.32 -5.25
CA ASP A 489 24.23 6.05 -5.89
C ASP A 489 25.31 5.07 -6.40
N GLU A 490 25.63 4.00 -5.67
CA GLU A 490 26.51 2.94 -6.16
C GLU A 490 25.92 2.23 -7.40
N ILE A 491 24.64 1.89 -7.36
CA ILE A 491 23.92 1.30 -8.49
C ILE A 491 23.93 2.23 -9.71
N GLU A 492 23.72 3.54 -9.51
CA GLU A 492 23.76 4.54 -10.57
C GLU A 492 25.10 4.51 -11.31
N HIS A 493 26.22 4.33 -10.58
CA HIS A 493 27.57 4.32 -11.14
C HIS A 493 28.02 2.93 -11.65
N SER A 494 27.18 1.90 -11.52
CA SER A 494 27.50 0.56 -12.04
C SER A 494 27.68 0.57 -13.57
N GLU A 495 28.56 -0.31 -14.06
CA GLU A 495 28.87 -0.38 -15.50
C GLU A 495 27.63 -0.62 -16.38
N GLU A 496 26.68 -1.40 -15.88
CA GLU A 496 25.47 -1.76 -16.62
C GLU A 496 24.52 -0.57 -16.77
N VAL A 497 24.33 0.21 -15.70
CA VAL A 497 23.50 1.42 -15.71
C VAL A 497 24.14 2.50 -16.58
N GLN A 498 25.44 2.73 -16.44
CA GLN A 498 26.17 3.70 -17.27
C GLN A 498 26.15 3.32 -18.76
N ARG A 499 26.29 2.04 -19.08
CA ARG A 499 26.17 1.53 -20.46
C ARG A 499 24.78 1.76 -21.03
N ALA A 500 23.72 1.56 -20.24
CA ALA A 500 22.35 1.85 -20.65
C ALA A 500 22.15 3.35 -20.89
N LEU A 501 22.59 4.22 -19.96
CA LEU A 501 22.48 5.67 -20.10
C LEU A 501 23.21 6.22 -21.34
N ALA A 502 24.36 5.62 -21.69
CA ALA A 502 25.14 5.98 -22.87
C ALA A 502 24.61 5.40 -24.19
N ALA A 503 23.62 4.49 -24.16
CA ALA A 503 23.10 3.84 -25.35
C ALA A 503 22.45 4.85 -26.30
N ARG A 504 22.61 4.64 -27.62
CA ARG A 504 22.04 5.54 -28.64
C ARG A 504 20.59 5.22 -28.99
N SER A 505 20.22 3.94 -28.96
CA SER A 505 18.84 3.50 -29.21
C SER A 505 17.99 3.65 -27.95
N GLU A 506 16.70 3.96 -28.11
CA GLU A 506 15.78 4.04 -26.98
C GLU A 506 15.59 2.68 -26.28
N GLU A 507 15.66 1.57 -27.03
CA GLU A 507 15.62 0.22 -26.47
C GLU A 507 16.86 -0.10 -25.62
N GLY A 508 18.05 0.33 -26.06
CA GLY A 508 19.28 0.16 -25.29
C GLY A 508 19.31 1.04 -24.04
N LYS A 509 18.74 2.25 -24.12
CA LYS A 509 18.60 3.14 -22.94
C LYS A 509 17.65 2.57 -21.92
N ARG A 510 16.50 2.06 -22.35
CA ARG A 510 15.42 1.55 -21.48
C ARG A 510 15.47 0.03 -21.35
N ASN A 511 16.57 -0.49 -20.83
CA ASN A 511 16.80 -1.93 -20.68
C ASN A 511 16.55 -2.45 -19.25
N ASN A 512 16.02 -1.62 -18.33
CA ASN A 512 15.82 -1.93 -16.91
C ASN A 512 17.09 -2.13 -16.08
N ALA A 513 18.29 -1.75 -16.53
CA ALA A 513 19.53 -1.98 -15.77
C ALA A 513 19.45 -1.50 -14.32
N PHE A 514 18.95 -0.27 -14.09
CA PHE A 514 18.80 0.28 -12.74
C PHE A 514 17.76 -0.50 -11.94
N ALA A 515 16.62 -0.82 -12.56
CA ALA A 515 15.56 -1.57 -11.90
C ALA A 515 16.04 -2.95 -11.45
N MET A 516 16.77 -3.68 -12.30
CA MET A 516 17.28 -5.02 -11.98
C MET A 516 18.35 -4.97 -10.88
N ALA A 517 19.23 -3.97 -10.90
CA ALA A 517 20.22 -3.78 -9.85
C ALA A 517 19.57 -3.45 -8.49
N VAL A 518 18.56 -2.57 -8.48
CA VAL A 518 17.79 -2.29 -7.24
C VAL A 518 17.05 -3.53 -6.74
N LEU A 519 16.49 -4.34 -7.66
CA LEU A 519 15.81 -5.58 -7.30
C LEU A 519 16.74 -6.65 -6.72
N GLY A 520 18.06 -6.49 -6.83
CA GLY A 520 19.05 -7.36 -6.21
C GLY A 520 19.44 -6.97 -4.78
N LEU A 521 18.88 -5.88 -4.23
CA LEU A 521 19.12 -5.48 -2.84
C LEU A 521 18.30 -6.36 -1.87
N ASN A 522 18.89 -6.74 -0.75
CA ASN A 522 18.27 -7.50 0.33
C ASN A 522 18.10 -6.61 1.57
N LEU A 523 16.91 -6.04 1.75
CA LEU A 523 16.59 -5.15 2.87
C LEU A 523 15.81 -5.89 3.95
N VAL A 524 16.28 -5.83 5.20
CA VAL A 524 15.62 -6.50 6.33
C VAL A 524 15.16 -5.54 7.42
N ASP A 525 13.97 -5.81 7.95
CA ASP A 525 13.56 -5.33 9.27
C ASP A 525 13.43 -6.52 10.24
N PRO A 526 14.37 -6.72 11.17
CA PRO A 526 14.38 -7.88 12.07
C PRO A 526 13.38 -7.77 13.24
N ALA A 527 12.65 -6.66 13.34
CA ALA A 527 11.58 -6.44 14.30
C ALA A 527 10.47 -5.60 13.63
N MET A 528 9.96 -6.14 12.53
CA MET A 528 9.20 -5.36 11.55
C MET A 528 7.88 -4.78 12.03
N GLY A 529 7.31 -5.30 13.12
CA GLY A 529 6.01 -4.87 13.62
C GLY A 529 4.95 -4.94 12.53
N SER A 530 4.23 -3.84 12.33
CA SER A 530 3.23 -3.71 11.26
C SER A 530 3.79 -3.54 9.84
N GLY A 531 5.11 -3.55 9.68
CA GLY A 531 5.81 -3.44 8.40
C GLY A 531 5.97 -1.99 7.92
N HIS A 532 5.94 -0.98 8.80
CA HIS A 532 5.99 0.43 8.39
C HIS A 532 7.27 0.79 7.63
N PHE A 533 8.45 0.40 8.13
CA PHE A 533 9.72 0.58 7.40
C PHE A 533 9.70 -0.13 6.05
N LEU A 534 9.23 -1.37 6.02
CA LEU A 534 9.15 -2.20 4.80
C LEU A 534 8.25 -1.58 3.74
N VAL A 535 7.08 -1.05 4.15
CA VAL A 535 6.15 -0.33 3.26
C VAL A 535 6.83 0.92 2.70
N ARG A 536 7.46 1.74 3.54
CA ARG A 536 8.11 2.98 3.07
C ARG A 536 9.31 2.71 2.18
N ALA A 537 10.13 1.70 2.48
CA ALA A 537 11.20 1.24 1.61
C ALA A 537 10.66 0.85 0.22
N THR A 538 9.59 0.05 0.21
CA THR A 538 8.91 -0.39 -1.01
C THR A 538 8.43 0.78 -1.86
N GLU A 539 7.70 1.72 -1.25
CA GLU A 539 7.17 2.89 -1.96
C GLU A 539 8.29 3.74 -2.55
N TRP A 540 9.37 3.93 -1.77
CA TRP A 540 10.50 4.77 -2.16
C TRP A 540 11.30 4.15 -3.30
N LEU A 541 11.67 2.87 -3.19
CA LEU A 541 12.41 2.14 -4.23
C LEU A 541 11.60 2.03 -5.52
N ALA A 542 10.32 1.64 -5.45
CA ALA A 542 9.47 1.53 -6.62
C ALA A 542 9.32 2.88 -7.35
N ALA A 543 9.20 3.97 -6.60
CA ALA A 543 9.16 5.32 -7.17
C ALA A 543 10.48 5.72 -7.84
N ARG A 544 11.63 5.37 -7.25
CA ARG A 544 12.97 5.59 -7.83
C ARG A 544 13.14 4.79 -9.12
N ILE A 545 12.79 3.50 -9.11
CA ILE A 545 12.83 2.63 -10.29
C ILE A 545 11.98 3.22 -11.41
N MET A 546 10.70 3.52 -11.14
CA MET A 546 9.76 4.00 -12.17
C MET A 546 10.22 5.31 -12.84
N ARG A 547 10.92 6.17 -12.09
CA ARG A 547 11.40 7.48 -12.58
C ARG A 547 12.77 7.40 -13.26
N HIS A 548 13.50 6.31 -13.08
CA HIS A 548 14.85 6.20 -13.60
C HIS A 548 14.86 6.15 -15.15
N PRO A 549 15.76 6.88 -15.84
CA PRO A 549 15.78 6.94 -17.31
C PRO A 549 15.96 5.60 -18.02
N THR A 550 16.57 4.62 -17.34
CA THR A 550 16.81 3.28 -17.90
C THR A 550 15.63 2.31 -17.72
N THR A 551 14.59 2.73 -17.00
CA THR A 551 13.42 1.89 -16.76
C THR A 551 12.46 1.96 -17.94
N ARG A 552 12.02 0.78 -18.39
CA ARG A 552 11.03 0.61 -19.45
C ARG A 552 9.63 0.54 -18.85
N PRO A 553 8.62 1.18 -19.47
CA PRO A 553 7.23 0.96 -19.08
C PRO A 553 6.82 -0.49 -19.31
N MET A 554 6.35 -1.15 -18.27
CA MET A 554 5.95 -2.56 -18.26
C MET A 554 4.47 -2.74 -18.55
N THR A 555 3.66 -1.70 -18.42
CA THR A 555 2.21 -1.75 -18.62
C THR A 555 1.77 -1.27 -20.01
N GLU A 556 0.63 -1.76 -20.48
CA GLU A 556 -0.04 -1.28 -21.70
C GLU A 556 -1.57 -1.37 -21.55
N GLN A 557 -2.30 -0.36 -22.00
CA GLN A 557 -3.77 -0.36 -21.89
C GLN A 557 -4.42 -1.34 -22.87
N VAL A 558 -5.34 -2.16 -22.39
CA VAL A 558 -6.22 -2.96 -23.24
C VAL A 558 -7.18 -2.04 -24.00
N VAL A 559 -7.26 -2.22 -25.31
CA VAL A 559 -8.18 -1.47 -26.18
C VAL A 559 -9.14 -2.46 -26.83
N PRO A 560 -10.38 -2.62 -26.32
CA PRO A 560 -11.26 -3.72 -26.72
C PRO A 560 -11.83 -3.56 -28.13
N GLN A 561 -11.99 -2.32 -28.61
CA GLN A 561 -12.68 -2.02 -29.87
C GLN A 561 -11.98 -0.90 -30.66
N GLY A 562 -12.22 -0.88 -31.97
CA GLY A 562 -11.71 0.15 -32.89
C GLY A 562 -10.42 -0.23 -33.63
N GLN A 563 -9.93 0.70 -34.46
CA GLN A 563 -8.77 0.48 -35.35
C GLN A 563 -7.43 0.25 -34.61
N ARG A 564 -7.35 0.59 -33.32
CA ARG A 564 -6.20 0.33 -32.44
C ARG A 564 -6.52 -0.74 -31.41
N ARG A 565 -7.37 -1.70 -31.75
CA ARG A 565 -7.69 -2.82 -30.86
C ARG A 565 -6.39 -3.52 -30.47
N VAL A 566 -6.15 -3.61 -29.17
CA VAL A 566 -5.04 -4.34 -28.58
C VAL A 566 -5.66 -5.25 -27.53
N THR A 567 -5.51 -6.55 -27.70
CA THR A 567 -6.07 -7.54 -26.77
C THR A 567 -5.10 -7.82 -25.62
N ARG A 568 -5.63 -8.39 -24.53
CA ARG A 568 -4.84 -8.81 -23.37
C ARG A 568 -3.71 -9.75 -23.78
N GLU A 569 -4.01 -10.73 -24.64
CA GLU A 569 -3.06 -11.75 -25.10
C GLU A 569 -1.90 -11.14 -25.90
N GLN A 570 -2.19 -10.13 -26.73
CA GLN A 570 -1.17 -9.44 -27.52
C GLN A 570 -0.21 -8.64 -26.63
N ILE A 571 -0.69 -8.07 -25.52
CA ILE A 571 0.13 -7.34 -24.56
C ILE A 571 1.04 -8.32 -23.80
N LEU A 572 0.49 -9.44 -23.34
CA LEU A 572 1.24 -10.49 -22.66
C LEU A 572 2.34 -11.09 -23.56
N GLN A 573 2.06 -11.31 -24.85
CA GLN A 573 3.06 -11.79 -25.83
C GLN A 573 4.24 -10.83 -26.02
N ARG A 574 4.08 -9.54 -25.70
CA ARG A 574 5.17 -8.55 -25.72
C ARG A 574 5.92 -8.46 -24.39
N GLY A 575 5.60 -9.31 -23.42
CA GLY A 575 6.16 -9.26 -22.06
C GLY A 575 5.70 -8.05 -21.26
N LYS A 576 4.50 -7.55 -21.53
CA LYS A 576 3.90 -6.40 -20.83
C LYS A 576 2.66 -6.81 -20.03
N ILE A 577 2.27 -5.94 -19.10
CA ILE A 577 1.12 -6.13 -18.22
C ILE A 577 -0.09 -5.41 -18.82
N PRO A 578 -1.19 -6.14 -19.08
CA PRO A 578 -2.41 -5.57 -19.62
C PRO A 578 -3.17 -4.79 -18.55
N VAL A 579 -3.42 -3.52 -18.81
CA VAL A 579 -4.21 -2.65 -17.92
C VAL A 579 -5.66 -2.59 -18.40
N PRO A 580 -6.64 -3.00 -17.57
CA PRO A 580 -8.06 -2.98 -17.95
C PRO A 580 -8.54 -1.58 -18.34
N PRO A 581 -9.53 -1.44 -19.25
CA PRO A 581 -10.11 -0.14 -19.58
C PRO A 581 -10.70 0.54 -18.34
N GLY A 582 -10.36 1.80 -18.11
CA GLY A 582 -10.84 2.58 -16.95
C GLY A 582 -9.93 2.52 -15.72
N VAL A 583 -8.87 1.71 -15.75
CA VAL A 583 -7.78 1.73 -14.77
C VAL A 583 -6.65 2.62 -15.29
N SER A 584 -6.06 3.43 -14.41
CA SER A 584 -4.89 4.26 -14.71
C SER A 584 -3.68 3.38 -15.03
N GLN A 585 -3.07 3.61 -16.20
CA GLN A 585 -1.86 2.89 -16.59
C GLN A 585 -0.68 3.24 -15.66
N GLU A 586 -0.57 4.49 -15.22
CA GLU A 586 0.45 4.90 -14.26
C GLU A 586 0.32 4.17 -12.92
N GLN A 587 -0.89 4.05 -12.38
CA GLN A 587 -1.11 3.31 -11.12
C GLN A 587 -0.76 1.83 -11.27
N ALA A 588 -1.11 1.22 -12.41
CA ALA A 588 -0.73 -0.15 -12.69
C ALA A 588 0.80 -0.31 -12.76
N GLU A 589 1.51 0.66 -13.34
CA GLU A 589 2.97 0.66 -13.41
C GLU A 589 3.61 0.80 -12.02
N VAL A 590 3.11 1.73 -11.19
CA VAL A 590 3.56 1.89 -9.79
C VAL A 590 3.32 0.60 -9.01
N SER A 591 2.14 0.02 -9.14
CA SER A 591 1.76 -1.21 -8.43
C SER A 591 2.64 -2.38 -8.87
N TYR A 592 2.95 -2.49 -10.16
CA TYR A 592 3.90 -3.48 -10.67
C TYR A 592 5.27 -3.35 -10.00
N TRP A 593 5.87 -2.15 -9.99
CA TRP A 593 7.21 -1.99 -9.39
C TRP A 593 7.21 -2.19 -7.87
N ARG A 594 6.15 -1.77 -7.17
CA ARG A 594 5.98 -2.09 -5.75
C ARG A 594 5.93 -3.60 -5.51
N ARG A 595 5.14 -4.33 -6.32
CA ARG A 595 5.06 -5.79 -6.26
C ARG A 595 6.43 -6.45 -6.47
N ARG A 596 7.21 -5.97 -7.45
CA ARG A 596 8.57 -6.49 -7.71
C ARG A 596 9.51 -6.22 -6.54
N VAL A 597 9.49 -5.02 -5.98
CA VAL A 597 10.33 -4.67 -4.82
C VAL A 597 9.97 -5.54 -3.62
N VAL A 598 8.68 -5.69 -3.31
CA VAL A 598 8.27 -6.53 -2.17
C VAL A 598 8.64 -8.00 -2.38
N GLU A 599 8.53 -8.52 -3.60
CA GLU A 599 8.84 -9.93 -3.89
C GLU A 599 10.33 -10.24 -3.92
N ALA A 600 11.20 -9.26 -4.18
CA ALA A 600 12.62 -9.51 -4.39
C ALA A 600 13.52 -8.95 -3.28
N CYS A 601 13.11 -7.85 -2.63
CA CYS A 601 14.01 -7.06 -1.80
C CYS A 601 13.65 -7.01 -0.32
N ILE A 602 12.41 -7.36 0.05
CA ILE A 602 11.84 -6.92 1.33
C ILE A 602 11.70 -8.12 2.27
N TYR A 603 12.60 -8.18 3.25
CA TYR A 603 12.66 -9.21 4.28
C TYR A 603 12.20 -8.65 5.62
N GLY A 604 11.56 -9.50 6.41
CA GLY A 604 11.04 -9.10 7.71
C GLY A 604 10.92 -10.26 8.67
N VAL A 605 11.26 -10.01 9.93
CA VAL A 605 11.11 -10.97 11.03
C VAL A 605 10.40 -10.29 12.17
N ASP A 606 9.45 -10.99 12.80
CA ASP A 606 8.84 -10.54 14.05
C ASP A 606 8.52 -11.74 14.96
N ILE A 607 8.67 -11.54 16.27
CA ILE A 607 8.35 -12.55 17.28
C ILE A 607 6.84 -12.71 17.46
N ASN A 608 6.05 -11.70 17.13
CA ASN A 608 4.60 -11.77 17.21
C ASN A 608 4.01 -12.25 15.88
N PRO A 609 3.34 -13.42 15.83
CA PRO A 609 2.79 -13.94 14.59
C PRO A 609 1.71 -13.02 13.99
N MET A 610 1.00 -12.25 14.83
CA MET A 610 0.04 -11.26 14.35
C MET A 610 0.75 -10.11 13.63
N ALA A 611 1.86 -9.59 14.17
CA ALA A 611 2.63 -8.53 13.52
C ALA A 611 3.08 -8.94 12.10
N VAL A 612 3.48 -10.21 11.92
CA VAL A 612 3.81 -10.78 10.61
C VAL A 612 2.63 -10.72 9.64
N GLU A 613 1.43 -11.12 10.06
CA GLU A 613 0.23 -11.04 9.19
C GLU A 613 -0.15 -9.59 8.86
N LEU A 614 0.13 -8.65 9.77
CA LEU A 614 -0.11 -7.24 9.56
C LEU A 614 0.88 -6.61 8.60
N ALA A 615 2.16 -6.94 8.70
CA ALA A 615 3.16 -6.54 7.73
C ALA A 615 2.79 -7.02 6.32
N LYS A 616 2.33 -8.28 6.19
CA LYS A 616 1.82 -8.83 4.92
C LYS A 616 0.63 -8.02 4.40
N LEU A 617 -0.35 -7.74 5.27
CA LEU A 617 -1.53 -6.95 4.92
C LEU A 617 -1.15 -5.55 4.43
N SER A 618 -0.27 -4.87 5.17
CA SER A 618 0.21 -3.53 4.86
C SER A 618 0.92 -3.48 3.50
N LEU A 619 1.84 -4.41 3.26
CA LEU A 619 2.53 -4.52 1.98
C LEU A 619 1.57 -4.85 0.83
N TRP A 620 0.58 -5.72 1.05
CA TRP A 620 -0.46 -5.99 0.06
C TRP A 620 -1.31 -4.77 -0.28
N LEU A 621 -1.80 -4.04 0.72
CA LEU A 621 -2.57 -2.81 0.50
C LEU A 621 -1.74 -1.75 -0.25
N THR A 622 -0.42 -1.79 -0.10
CA THR A 622 0.52 -0.91 -0.81
C THR A 622 0.75 -1.34 -2.26
N CYS A 623 0.69 -2.65 -2.54
CA CYS A 623 1.06 -3.29 -3.81
C CYS A 623 -0.12 -3.77 -4.65
N ILE A 624 -1.35 -3.63 -4.17
CA ILE A 624 -2.54 -4.20 -4.81
C ILE A 624 -2.79 -3.55 -6.18
N ALA A 625 -3.11 -4.40 -7.16
CA ALA A 625 -3.47 -3.99 -8.52
C ALA A 625 -4.80 -4.63 -8.90
N VAL A 626 -5.60 -3.91 -9.70
CA VAL A 626 -6.90 -4.38 -10.19
C VAL A 626 -6.68 -5.62 -11.06
N ASP A 627 -7.46 -6.68 -10.81
CA ASP A 627 -7.43 -7.97 -11.51
C ASP A 627 -6.12 -8.78 -11.37
N GLU A 628 -5.20 -8.39 -10.48
CA GLU A 628 -4.01 -9.17 -10.13
C GLU A 628 -4.17 -9.87 -8.77
N PRO A 629 -3.58 -11.07 -8.59
CA PRO A 629 -3.59 -11.75 -7.30
C PRO A 629 -2.71 -11.03 -6.27
N LEU A 630 -2.87 -11.31 -4.98
CA LEU A 630 -1.91 -10.84 -3.98
C LEU A 630 -0.57 -11.58 -4.12
N ASN A 631 0.54 -10.89 -3.86
CA ASN A 631 1.87 -11.50 -3.88
C ASN A 631 1.99 -12.56 -2.79
N PHE A 632 2.75 -13.62 -3.05
CA PHE A 632 3.15 -14.56 -2.00
C PHE A 632 4.27 -13.94 -1.18
N LEU A 633 4.10 -13.72 0.13
CA LEU A 633 5.08 -13.01 0.97
C LEU A 633 5.72 -13.88 2.06
N ASP A 634 5.23 -15.10 2.26
CA ASP A 634 5.71 -15.94 3.38
C ASP A 634 7.19 -16.27 3.27
N HIS A 635 7.77 -16.28 2.07
CA HIS A 635 9.18 -16.58 1.83
C HIS A 635 10.14 -15.51 2.38
N HIS A 636 9.70 -14.26 2.53
CA HIS A 636 10.53 -13.15 3.06
C HIS A 636 10.04 -12.57 4.38
N LEU A 637 8.76 -12.75 4.74
CA LEU A 637 8.20 -12.29 6.02
C LEU A 637 7.96 -13.47 6.97
N ARG A 638 8.69 -13.50 8.08
CA ARG A 638 8.81 -14.68 8.96
C ARG A 638 8.44 -14.37 10.40
N HIS A 639 7.90 -15.40 11.05
CA HIS A 639 7.69 -15.41 12.49
C HIS A 639 8.90 -16.03 13.18
N GLY A 640 9.46 -15.34 14.16
CA GLY A 640 10.53 -15.83 15.00
C GLY A 640 11.29 -14.74 15.76
N ASN A 641 12.10 -15.17 16.71
CA ASN A 641 12.96 -14.34 17.52
C ASN A 641 14.29 -14.14 16.78
N ALA A 642 14.42 -12.97 16.16
CA ALA A 642 15.58 -12.53 15.40
C ALA A 642 16.92 -12.58 16.17
N LEU A 643 16.89 -12.62 17.51
CA LEU A 643 18.10 -12.66 18.34
C LEU A 643 18.68 -14.08 18.50
N LEU A 644 17.91 -15.12 18.18
CA LEU A 644 18.28 -16.52 18.41
C LEU A 644 18.50 -17.25 17.10
N SER A 645 19.77 -17.54 16.79
CA SER A 645 20.17 -18.24 15.57
C SER A 645 21.34 -19.17 15.84
N VAL A 646 21.47 -20.20 14.99
CA VAL A 646 22.58 -21.16 15.03
C VAL A 646 23.16 -21.22 13.63
N SER A 647 24.47 -21.06 13.53
CA SER A 647 25.16 -21.14 12.26
C SER A 647 25.33 -22.60 11.81
N PRO A 648 25.35 -22.87 10.49
CA PRO A 648 25.70 -24.19 9.97
C PRO A 648 27.03 -24.78 10.43
N ALA A 649 28.00 -23.94 10.84
CA ALA A 649 29.25 -24.40 11.40
C ALA A 649 29.07 -24.92 12.84
N GLU A 650 28.21 -24.29 13.63
CA GLU A 650 27.89 -24.71 15.00
C GLU A 650 27.11 -26.01 15.04
N LEU A 651 26.22 -26.27 14.07
CA LEU A 651 25.48 -27.52 13.96
C LEU A 651 26.38 -28.76 13.84
N ARG A 652 27.64 -28.59 13.44
CA ARG A 652 28.61 -29.69 13.34
C ARG A 652 29.11 -30.17 14.70
N ARG A 653 28.83 -29.46 15.80
CA ARG A 653 29.31 -29.83 17.14
C ARG A 653 28.21 -29.68 18.17
N ALA A 654 28.27 -30.49 19.24
CA ALA A 654 27.32 -30.39 20.33
C ALA A 654 27.46 -29.05 21.08
N PRO A 655 26.37 -28.52 21.68
CA PRO A 655 26.36 -27.27 22.43
C PRO A 655 27.00 -27.41 23.83
N VAL A 656 28.24 -27.91 23.92
CA VAL A 656 28.95 -28.18 25.18
C VAL A 656 30.11 -27.17 25.35
N LEU A 657 30.20 -26.53 26.52
CA LEU A 657 31.15 -25.43 26.81
C LEU A 657 32.57 -25.89 27.25
N THR A 658 32.96 -27.15 27.02
CA THR A 658 34.23 -27.71 27.54
C THR A 658 35.39 -27.58 26.55
N GLU A 659 36.59 -27.24 27.03
CA GLU A 659 37.82 -27.00 26.22
C GLU A 659 38.47 -28.25 25.58
N THR A 660 37.74 -29.36 25.42
CA THR A 660 38.31 -30.64 24.90
C THR A 660 38.01 -30.84 23.42
N GLU A 661 38.78 -31.72 22.74
CA GLU A 661 38.52 -32.10 21.35
C GLU A 661 37.09 -32.65 21.21
N HIS A 662 36.26 -31.95 20.44
CA HIS A 662 34.88 -32.33 20.19
C HIS A 662 34.76 -33.27 18.99
N GLN A 663 33.92 -34.29 19.12
CA GLN A 663 33.43 -35.07 17.99
C GLN A 663 32.54 -34.18 17.10
N THR A 664 32.84 -34.18 15.81
CA THR A 664 32.05 -33.45 14.82
C THR A 664 31.03 -34.35 14.13
N PHE A 665 29.84 -33.81 13.92
CA PHE A 665 28.86 -34.34 12.99
C PHE A 665 29.22 -33.86 11.58
N GLU A 666 29.73 -34.77 10.75
CA GLU A 666 29.90 -34.53 9.32
C GLU A 666 28.71 -35.09 8.55
N ALA A 667 27.79 -34.21 8.16
CA ALA A 667 26.68 -34.54 7.27
C ALA A 667 27.12 -34.69 5.79
N GLY A 668 28.40 -34.88 5.49
CA GLY A 668 28.92 -34.76 4.12
C GLY A 668 28.47 -33.46 3.41
N ASP A 669 28.23 -33.52 2.10
CA ASP A 669 27.67 -32.41 1.30
C ASP A 669 26.13 -32.26 1.44
N HIS A 670 25.47 -32.91 2.40
CA HIS A 670 23.99 -32.89 2.48
C HIS A 670 23.42 -31.49 2.71
N LEU A 671 24.04 -30.68 3.58
CA LEU A 671 23.58 -29.31 3.82
C LEU A 671 23.83 -28.40 2.60
N PRO A 672 25.05 -28.29 2.02
CA PRO A 672 25.26 -27.52 0.80
C PRO A 672 24.33 -27.91 -0.35
N ARG A 673 24.11 -29.21 -0.60
CA ARG A 673 23.16 -29.68 -1.63
C ARG A 673 21.72 -29.26 -1.33
N THR A 674 21.30 -29.34 -0.07
CA THR A 674 19.96 -28.91 0.36
C THR A 674 19.80 -27.39 0.22
N LEU A 675 20.81 -26.62 0.62
CA LEU A 675 20.84 -25.16 0.46
C LEU A 675 20.77 -24.79 -1.02
N ALA A 676 21.58 -25.39 -1.88
CA ALA A 676 21.55 -25.17 -3.33
C ALA A 676 20.14 -25.41 -3.92
N ALA A 677 19.50 -26.52 -3.55
CA ALA A 677 18.14 -26.83 -3.98
C ALA A 677 17.11 -25.80 -3.48
N VAL A 678 17.22 -25.33 -2.24
CA VAL A 678 16.31 -24.33 -1.66
C VAL A 678 16.51 -22.97 -2.32
N ILE A 679 17.76 -22.54 -2.49
CA ILE A 679 18.11 -21.25 -3.11
C ILE A 679 17.61 -21.21 -4.54
N SER A 680 17.79 -22.29 -5.30
CA SER A 680 17.23 -22.40 -6.66
C SER A 680 15.71 -22.23 -6.68
N ASN A 681 14.99 -22.75 -5.68
CA ASN A 681 13.54 -22.53 -5.56
C ASN A 681 13.20 -21.08 -5.14
N ALA A 682 13.98 -20.46 -4.24
CA ALA A 682 13.80 -19.08 -3.83
C ALA A 682 13.97 -18.12 -5.01
N LEU A 683 15.07 -18.24 -5.76
CA LEU A 683 15.32 -17.45 -6.97
C LEU A 683 14.25 -17.64 -8.04
N ALA A 684 13.70 -18.85 -8.19
CA ALA A 684 12.58 -19.11 -9.09
C ALA A 684 11.29 -18.40 -8.65
N ILE A 685 11.03 -18.32 -7.33
CA ILE A 685 9.90 -17.60 -6.76
C ILE A 685 10.05 -16.09 -7.00
N GLU A 686 11.24 -15.53 -6.82
CA GLU A 686 11.54 -14.10 -7.00
C GLU A 686 11.57 -13.67 -8.46
N GLY A 687 12.05 -14.54 -9.35
CA GLY A 687 12.17 -14.27 -10.78
C GLY A 687 10.83 -14.30 -11.53
N GLU A 688 9.84 -15.03 -11.04
CA GLU A 688 8.52 -15.13 -11.67
C GLU A 688 7.54 -14.07 -11.14
N VAL A 689 6.93 -13.27 -12.00
CA VAL A 689 5.97 -12.24 -11.56
C VAL A 689 4.61 -12.86 -11.21
N SER A 690 4.04 -12.50 -10.07
CA SER A 690 2.71 -12.96 -9.61
C SER A 690 1.55 -12.32 -10.38
N THR A 691 1.42 -12.58 -11.68
CA THR A 691 0.34 -12.01 -12.52
C THR A 691 -0.95 -12.84 -12.49
N GLU A 692 -0.88 -14.10 -12.09
CA GLU A 692 -2.01 -15.03 -12.05
C GLU A 692 -2.06 -15.85 -10.76
N MET A 693 -3.26 -16.23 -10.34
CA MET A 693 -3.47 -16.99 -9.10
C MET A 693 -2.75 -18.35 -9.10
N GLU A 694 -2.69 -19.04 -10.25
CA GLU A 694 -1.99 -20.32 -10.33
C GLU A 694 -0.48 -20.19 -10.19
N VAL A 695 0.09 -19.01 -10.53
CA VAL A 695 1.50 -18.68 -10.25
C VAL A 695 1.71 -18.58 -8.74
N VAL A 696 0.87 -17.81 -8.04
CA VAL A 696 0.97 -17.63 -6.57
C VAL A 696 0.88 -18.97 -5.84
N LYS A 697 -0.06 -19.83 -6.22
CA LYS A 697 -0.18 -21.18 -5.63
C LYS A 697 1.01 -22.08 -5.95
N ARG A 698 1.62 -21.94 -7.13
CA ARG A 698 2.83 -22.68 -7.48
C ARG A 698 4.00 -22.23 -6.61
N LYS A 699 4.19 -20.92 -6.45
CA LYS A 699 5.20 -20.34 -5.54
C LYS A 699 5.04 -20.87 -4.11
N GLU A 700 3.82 -20.85 -3.59
CA GLU A 700 3.51 -21.38 -2.26
C GLU A 700 3.88 -22.87 -2.12
N ARG A 701 3.50 -23.70 -3.10
CA ARG A 701 3.85 -25.14 -3.10
C ARG A 701 5.36 -25.36 -3.17
N GLN A 702 6.06 -24.62 -4.04
CA GLN A 702 7.51 -24.70 -4.19
C GLN A 702 8.20 -24.31 -2.88
N TRP A 703 7.78 -23.20 -2.26
CA TRP A 703 8.31 -22.76 -0.98
C TRP A 703 8.07 -23.80 0.13
N ARG A 704 6.84 -24.35 0.25
CA ARG A 704 6.54 -25.40 1.24
C ARG A 704 7.41 -26.64 1.02
N GLN A 705 7.62 -27.05 -0.23
CA GLN A 705 8.47 -28.18 -0.57
C GLN A 705 9.94 -27.91 -0.24
N ALA A 706 10.46 -26.72 -0.56
CA ALA A 706 11.83 -26.32 -0.23
C ALA A 706 12.04 -26.26 1.29
N ARG A 707 11.11 -25.65 2.03
CA ARG A 707 11.18 -25.59 3.50
C ARG A 707 11.09 -26.97 4.16
N ALA A 708 10.30 -27.88 3.61
CA ALA A 708 10.24 -29.26 4.10
C ALA A 708 11.59 -29.98 3.99
N GLN A 709 12.42 -29.65 2.99
CA GLN A 709 13.78 -30.20 2.86
C GLN A 709 14.75 -29.60 3.90
N LEU A 710 14.55 -28.35 4.30
CA LEU A 710 15.34 -27.70 5.37
C LEU A 710 14.91 -28.08 6.78
N LYS A 711 13.67 -28.57 6.94
CA LYS A 711 13.10 -28.88 8.25
C LYS A 711 14.00 -29.74 9.16
N PRO A 712 14.67 -30.80 8.68
CA PRO A 712 15.62 -31.55 9.49
C PRO A 712 16.76 -30.73 10.10
N PHE A 713 17.28 -29.75 9.36
CA PHE A 713 18.35 -28.87 9.83
C PHE A 713 17.84 -27.80 10.78
N LEU A 714 16.62 -27.28 10.54
CA LEU A 714 15.95 -26.39 11.48
C LEU A 714 15.65 -27.10 12.82
N ASP A 715 15.13 -28.33 12.77
CA ASP A 715 14.87 -29.13 13.96
C ASP A 715 16.17 -29.43 14.73
N LEU A 716 17.28 -29.70 14.02
CA LEU A 716 18.58 -29.87 14.65
C LEU A 716 19.09 -28.57 15.30
N ALA A 717 18.88 -27.42 14.66
CA ALA A 717 19.23 -26.12 15.20
C ALA A 717 18.43 -25.78 16.48
N ASP A 718 17.15 -26.15 16.51
CA ASP A 718 16.33 -26.04 17.72
C ASP A 718 16.85 -26.93 18.85
N VAL A 719 17.23 -28.18 18.55
CA VAL A 719 17.84 -29.11 19.52
C VAL A 719 19.14 -28.53 20.07
N TRP A 720 19.95 -27.92 19.21
CA TRP A 720 21.20 -27.27 19.60
C TRP A 720 20.95 -26.12 20.59
N LEU A 721 20.00 -25.22 20.29
CA LEU A 721 19.63 -24.13 21.22
C LEU A 721 19.02 -24.64 22.52
N ALA A 722 18.19 -25.69 22.45
CA ALA A 722 17.58 -26.29 23.63
C ALA A 722 18.64 -26.84 24.60
N GLY A 723 19.74 -27.39 24.08
CA GLY A 723 20.89 -27.81 24.87
C GLY A 723 21.49 -26.68 25.71
N LEU A 724 21.60 -25.46 25.16
CA LEU A 724 22.02 -24.28 25.92
C LEU A 724 20.94 -23.79 26.90
N ALA A 725 19.67 -24.06 26.61
CA ALA A 725 18.52 -23.63 27.41
C ALA A 725 18.13 -24.64 28.51
N SER A 726 19.10 -25.40 29.04
CA SER A 726 18.96 -26.36 30.15
C SER A 726 18.23 -27.67 29.81
N VAL A 727 18.09 -28.04 28.53
CA VAL A 727 17.75 -29.42 28.16
C VAL A 727 19.03 -30.26 28.23
N PRO A 728 19.05 -31.37 28.99
CA PRO A 728 20.24 -32.22 29.09
C PRO A 728 20.70 -32.69 27.70
N MET A 729 21.89 -32.25 27.31
CA MET A 729 22.47 -32.53 25.99
C MET A 729 23.96 -32.81 26.17
N ASP A 730 24.36 -34.05 25.94
CA ASP A 730 25.77 -34.42 25.80
C ASP A 730 26.13 -34.64 24.33
N GLU A 731 27.43 -34.81 24.08
CA GLU A 731 27.97 -34.95 22.74
C GLU A 731 27.44 -36.19 22.01
N PHE A 732 27.34 -37.32 22.70
CA PHE A 732 26.85 -38.57 22.11
C PHE A 732 25.38 -38.43 21.68
N ASN A 733 24.53 -37.97 22.59
CA ASN A 733 23.11 -37.79 22.36
C ASN A 733 22.82 -36.75 21.26
N TYR A 734 23.60 -35.66 21.22
CA TYR A 734 23.51 -34.68 20.14
C TYR A 734 23.85 -35.29 18.77
N ILE A 735 24.95 -36.05 18.66
CA ILE A 735 25.36 -36.67 17.39
C ILE A 735 24.33 -37.70 16.92
N GLN A 736 23.75 -38.48 17.84
CA GLN A 736 22.67 -39.42 17.50
C GLN A 736 21.42 -38.68 17.01
N ALA A 737 21.03 -37.58 17.68
CA ALA A 737 19.93 -36.73 17.23
C ALA A 737 20.20 -36.12 15.85
N ALA A 738 21.41 -35.61 15.60
CA ALA A 738 21.82 -35.04 14.32
C ALA A 738 21.72 -36.06 13.18
N ARG A 739 22.23 -37.28 13.39
CA ARG A 739 22.12 -38.37 12.42
C ARG A 739 20.67 -38.80 12.20
N PHE A 740 19.86 -38.87 13.26
CA PHE A 740 18.46 -39.26 13.15
C PHE A 740 17.63 -38.25 12.35
N LEU A 741 17.87 -36.97 12.58
CA LEU A 741 17.14 -35.90 11.89
C LEU A 741 17.63 -35.76 10.44
N VAL A 742 18.94 -35.65 10.22
CA VAL A 742 19.51 -35.21 8.94
C VAL A 742 19.91 -36.38 8.04
N THR A 743 20.46 -37.46 8.60
CA THR A 743 21.00 -38.60 7.83
C THR A 743 20.38 -39.93 8.26
N LEU A 744 19.05 -39.97 8.42
CA LEU A 744 18.33 -41.16 8.91
C LEU A 744 18.67 -42.46 8.16
N ASN A 745 18.92 -42.35 6.85
CA ASN A 745 19.26 -43.47 5.98
C ASN A 745 20.67 -44.04 6.22
N GLU A 746 21.55 -43.29 6.90
CA GLU A 746 22.91 -43.68 7.24
C GLU A 746 23.00 -44.34 8.64
N LEU A 747 21.92 -44.30 9.43
CA LEU A 747 21.82 -44.99 10.71
C LEU A 747 21.55 -46.48 10.54
N ASP A 748 22.32 -47.31 11.24
CA ASP A 748 22.09 -48.75 11.33
C ASP A 748 20.84 -49.08 12.18
N ASN A 749 20.43 -50.35 12.16
CA ASN A 749 19.23 -50.81 12.85
C ASN A 749 19.37 -50.82 14.39
N GLU A 750 20.58 -50.71 14.93
CA GLU A 750 20.84 -50.74 16.38
C GLU A 750 20.80 -49.32 16.99
N THR A 751 21.37 -48.34 16.28
CA THR A 751 21.45 -46.93 16.73
C THR A 751 20.17 -46.13 16.47
N ARG A 752 19.41 -46.48 15.42
CA ARG A 752 18.16 -45.78 15.08
C ARG A 752 17.11 -45.80 16.21
N PRO A 753 16.83 -46.94 16.89
CA PRO A 753 15.91 -46.98 18.03
C PRO A 753 16.39 -46.15 19.22
N ASP A 754 17.70 -46.09 19.48
CA ASP A 754 18.26 -45.37 20.62
C ASP A 754 18.23 -43.85 20.40
N ALA A 755 18.58 -43.38 19.19
CA ALA A 755 18.43 -41.98 18.81
C ALA A 755 16.97 -41.51 18.87
N ARG A 756 16.04 -42.38 18.43
CA ARG A 756 14.60 -42.11 18.53
C ARG A 756 14.14 -41.99 19.99
N ARG A 757 14.53 -42.94 20.84
CA ARG A 757 14.19 -42.92 22.27
C ARG A 757 14.72 -41.67 22.97
N PHE A 758 15.92 -41.20 22.60
CA PHE A 758 16.46 -39.95 23.12
C PHE A 758 15.64 -38.73 22.68
N LEU A 759 15.34 -38.59 21.39
CA LEU A 759 14.52 -37.48 20.90
C LEU A 759 13.11 -37.49 21.52
N ASP A 760 12.51 -38.67 21.67
CA ASP A 760 11.22 -38.82 22.35
C ASP A 760 11.30 -38.46 23.85
N SER A 761 12.44 -38.70 24.52
CA SER A 761 12.59 -38.40 25.95
C SER A 761 12.75 -36.90 26.23
N ILE A 762 13.27 -36.13 25.27
CA ILE A 762 13.40 -34.67 25.38
C ILE A 762 12.28 -33.92 24.67
N ALA A 763 11.33 -34.60 24.03
CA ALA A 763 10.35 -33.98 23.12
C ALA A 763 9.52 -32.88 23.79
N ASP A 764 8.99 -33.13 24.99
CA ASP A 764 8.18 -32.15 25.73
C ASP A 764 9.01 -30.94 26.15
N ALA A 765 10.19 -31.17 26.74
CA ALA A 765 11.10 -30.10 27.14
C ALA A 765 11.60 -29.27 25.94
N LEU A 766 11.86 -29.93 24.81
CA LEU A 766 12.22 -29.28 23.56
C LEU A 766 11.07 -28.43 23.04
N GLN A 767 9.84 -28.95 23.04
CA GLN A 767 8.66 -28.20 22.58
C GLN A 767 8.39 -26.98 23.47
N ASP A 768 8.52 -27.12 24.79
CA ASP A 768 8.40 -26.00 25.74
C ASP A 768 9.43 -24.91 25.45
N LYS A 769 10.68 -25.30 25.17
CA LYS A 769 11.74 -24.33 24.82
C LYS A 769 11.50 -23.70 23.45
N LYS A 770 11.05 -24.45 22.45
CA LYS A 770 10.67 -23.90 21.14
C LYS A 770 9.56 -22.86 21.28
N ASN A 771 8.52 -23.16 22.06
CA ASN A 771 7.40 -22.25 22.29
C ASN A 771 7.82 -20.98 23.06
N ALA A 772 8.76 -21.10 24.01
CA ALA A 772 9.24 -19.98 24.80
C ALA A 772 10.25 -19.09 24.06
N LEU A 773 11.14 -19.69 23.26
CA LEU A 773 12.26 -18.98 22.61
C LEU A 773 11.92 -18.53 21.19
N VAL A 774 11.11 -19.33 20.48
CA VAL A 774 10.68 -19.11 19.10
C VAL A 774 11.85 -18.76 18.18
N PRO A 775 12.94 -19.56 18.11
CA PRO A 775 14.17 -19.14 17.47
C PRO A 775 14.03 -18.90 15.96
N PHE A 776 14.85 -17.99 15.42
CA PHE A 776 14.90 -17.69 13.99
C PHE A 776 16.32 -17.87 13.43
N HIS A 777 16.55 -19.01 12.79
CA HIS A 777 17.87 -19.38 12.28
C HIS A 777 18.18 -18.72 10.92
N TRP A 778 18.60 -17.46 10.94
CA TRP A 778 18.88 -16.62 9.75
C TRP A 778 19.48 -17.34 8.54
N ARG A 779 20.59 -18.05 8.72
CA ARG A 779 21.33 -18.73 7.65
C ARG A 779 20.59 -19.95 7.05
N LEU A 780 19.57 -20.46 7.73
CA LEU A 780 18.74 -21.56 7.25
C LEU A 780 17.38 -21.08 6.75
N GLU A 781 16.80 -20.04 7.36
CA GLU A 781 15.49 -19.51 6.98
C GLU A 781 15.52 -18.57 5.77
N PHE A 782 16.67 -17.90 5.51
CA PHE A 782 16.94 -17.06 4.33
C PHE A 782 18.27 -17.44 3.66
N PRO A 783 18.40 -18.67 3.13
CA PRO A 783 19.68 -19.18 2.64
C PRO A 783 20.23 -18.42 1.41
N ASP A 784 19.36 -17.89 0.56
CA ASP A 784 19.66 -17.10 -0.64
C ASP A 784 20.45 -15.79 -0.34
N VAL A 785 20.31 -15.25 0.88
CA VAL A 785 21.03 -14.05 1.33
C VAL A 785 22.46 -14.37 1.80
N PHE A 786 22.74 -15.61 2.22
CA PHE A 786 24.02 -16.00 2.82
C PHE A 786 24.87 -16.95 1.96
N TYR A 787 24.26 -17.62 0.99
CA TYR A 787 24.87 -18.68 0.19
C TYR A 787 24.63 -18.47 -1.31
N SER A 788 25.58 -18.91 -2.14
CA SER A 788 25.45 -18.94 -3.59
C SER A 788 24.52 -20.07 -4.04
N GLU A 789 24.17 -20.08 -5.34
CA GLU A 789 23.36 -21.15 -5.96
C GLU A 789 23.96 -22.55 -5.78
N ASP A 790 25.29 -22.66 -5.63
CA ASP A 790 25.99 -23.93 -5.37
C ASP A 790 26.00 -24.33 -3.88
N GLY A 791 25.31 -23.57 -3.01
CA GLY A 791 25.21 -23.79 -1.58
C GLY A 791 26.48 -23.41 -0.80
N GLN A 792 27.37 -22.63 -1.39
CA GLN A 792 28.61 -22.16 -0.76
C GLN A 792 28.43 -20.77 -0.15
N PRO A 793 29.09 -20.43 0.97
CA PRO A 793 28.96 -19.10 1.58
C PRO A 793 29.35 -17.97 0.63
N LEU A 794 28.58 -16.88 0.60
CA LEU A 794 28.91 -15.68 -0.16
C LEU A 794 30.04 -14.88 0.51
N ALA A 795 30.84 -14.17 -0.28
CA ALA A 795 31.88 -13.28 0.22
C ALA A 795 31.30 -12.07 0.97
N ASN A 796 30.22 -11.50 0.43
CA ASN A 796 29.41 -10.45 1.05
C ASN A 796 28.08 -11.03 1.52
N ALA A 797 28.13 -12.05 2.39
CA ALA A 797 26.93 -12.70 2.91
C ALA A 797 26.18 -11.78 3.88
N GLY A 798 24.86 -11.63 3.70
CA GLY A 798 24.01 -10.82 4.57
C GLY A 798 23.12 -9.83 3.82
N PHE A 799 22.46 -8.98 4.58
CA PHE A 799 21.58 -7.93 4.08
C PHE A 799 22.38 -6.65 3.77
N ASP A 800 21.86 -5.86 2.84
CA ASP A 800 22.48 -4.62 2.34
C ASP A 800 22.25 -3.40 3.26
#